data_AF-A0A7Y4YAF4-F1
#
_entry.id   AF-A0A7Y4YAF4-F1
#
_cell.length_a   1.000
_cell.length_b   1.000
_cell.length_c   1.000
_cell.angle_alpha   90.00
_cell.angle_beta   90.00
_cell.angle_gamma   90.00
#
_symmetry.space_group_name_H-M   'P 1'
#
loop_
_entity.id
_entity.type
_entity.pdbx_description
1 polymer ?
#
loop_
_entity_poly.entity_id
_entity_poly.type
_entity_poly.pdbx_seq_one_letter_code
_entity_poly.pdbx_strand_id
1 'polypeptide(L)'
;MNKIFLPFLFVIIFITTGNAQQKLFDQKVQLKTCNISIDANAFIATTMVELEFYNPKDEEVEGYQTFELNRGQVITAFQLDLNGKYREGSIEERWKANRAYSSIVGKRIDPAILQMDWQNHYSLRIYPIAAKSSRKINFTITQAMQEDSSLLTYNLPLNFTDVTETFKLDIKFNNTIAVPYGNKGFLQDQLFTAKDNISTFNWQAKNISVNKPISFSVNQLNRLPQVCFSKKDNTTYFLMRVLPNITTHYNVQPKAIHVYWDVSKSAKGRDLVKELNFLEKYIAVNEINKTTITLFNHKLQQTLQYTTQKNNFNSIRNYLLDYDYKGATALGNLNFSTVQADAVLLFSDGINAIGNALPKAGAIQVNCIVSAASNNLKNLLAITGTSGGAVINLNNTSVADAVKKIEKAENFLVKYNGNSINIKEQFPIKLGKSILLSGTIQQQGNLQLLYGNNSAITKTEDYFLSATDNCSEEAYKKLLMLKAYDSLMYNNYQYYHWQNMVVFGLTEKVVTPQTSYLVLERIEDYINYKIAPPKELEEKCAELNYVYRSDYKIQALKQYTEQDALQAVANEYNKKVRWWNAGEALIDITKTAPVQKTDEAAAITKSDKGASSALVQSNTVVTGGGQLNEVVVTAAYGIKRSARSASGSVQYVTAAQLNTIRQTDINNALAGKVAGLQVRSQSYAKLGAETMIRLRGANSLGTGSAPLYVVDGTIMSGANDINVDDIEDVTVLQGPAAAALFGPDGANGAIVMNTKRAKRTYQYPQWTEYKLSHQEDVDYLEDIRKAAYPDLWDAFKKLEKEYSTNIAFYFDMADYFFEKRKNEEATEILYSAIELCKGSSQGLKIAAYTLEKWKKFDAAIEIYEGILQDDAKDLAVKRDMALAYFQNKNYQAAIKTYYEIITVADAENNFLSIKENALSEMNTIISLNIKGLDISFINPNLIKALPVDLRIVVGGNYTYVNNLQITEPKNQVCNYTHPNTANGGRLQLAYNYWNNGIAGEYAIKNAVKGKYSIKVNANDYYGYSAERIPIYLRVVVFKNFQKENATLEIKNIALDNQYGVVEIDEVNW
;
A
#
# COMPACT_ATOMS: atom_id res chain seq x y z
N MET A 1 -24.40 44.02 -52.10
CA MET A 1 -24.28 43.90 -50.62
C MET A 1 -24.04 42.43 -50.26
N ASN A 2 -23.38 42.19 -49.12
CA ASN A 2 -23.28 40.92 -48.38
C ASN A 2 -22.68 39.65 -49.05
N LYS A 3 -21.48 39.32 -48.56
CA LYS A 3 -20.96 37.97 -48.22
C LYS A 3 -20.80 36.95 -49.36
N ILE A 4 -19.54 36.81 -49.81
CA ILE A 4 -18.99 35.60 -50.45
C ILE A 4 -18.11 34.87 -49.41
N PHE A 5 -18.14 33.54 -49.41
CA PHE A 5 -17.33 32.69 -48.52
C PHE A 5 -15.87 32.57 -48.98
N LEU A 6 -14.95 32.39 -48.05
CA LEU A 6 -13.55 32.07 -48.30
C LEU A 6 -13.27 30.60 -47.94
N PRO A 7 -12.69 29.77 -48.83
CA PRO A 7 -12.29 28.41 -48.49
C PRO A 7 -10.93 28.39 -47.77
N PHE A 8 -10.79 27.53 -46.76
CA PHE A 8 -9.50 27.29 -46.10
C PHE A 8 -8.65 26.33 -46.93
N LEU A 9 -7.39 26.70 -47.19
CA LEU A 9 -6.41 25.84 -47.87
C LEU A 9 -5.58 25.09 -46.81
N PHE A 10 -5.63 23.75 -46.82
CA PHE A 10 -4.78 22.93 -45.94
C PHE A 10 -3.36 22.88 -46.50
N VAL A 11 -2.37 23.33 -45.70
CA VAL A 11 -0.95 23.17 -46.01
C VAL A 11 -0.44 21.89 -45.34
N ILE A 12 0.12 20.99 -46.14
CA ILE A 12 0.73 19.74 -45.65
C ILE A 12 2.14 20.04 -45.14
N ILE A 13 2.38 19.78 -43.85
CA ILE A 13 3.71 19.84 -43.24
C ILE A 13 4.31 18.43 -43.24
N PHE A 14 5.40 18.24 -43.98
CA PHE A 14 6.23 17.04 -43.85
C PHE A 14 7.00 17.07 -42.53
N ILE A 15 6.69 16.14 -41.61
CA ILE A 15 7.49 15.90 -40.42
C ILE A 15 8.46 14.74 -40.72
N THR A 16 9.74 15.05 -40.90
CA THR A 16 10.79 14.03 -40.97
C THR A 16 11.10 13.52 -39.57
N THR A 17 10.56 12.37 -39.20
CA THR A 17 10.85 11.73 -37.90
C THR A 17 12.28 11.21 -37.87
N GLY A 18 13.11 11.79 -37.00
CA GLY A 18 14.41 11.23 -36.66
C GLY A 18 14.23 9.93 -35.87
N ASN A 19 14.54 8.79 -36.47
CA ASN A 19 14.47 7.49 -35.79
C ASN A 19 15.48 7.43 -34.64
N ALA A 20 14.98 7.57 -33.41
CA ALA A 20 15.66 7.01 -32.26
C ALA A 20 15.81 5.50 -32.48
N GLN A 21 17.01 4.97 -32.24
CA GLN A 21 17.33 3.59 -32.55
C GLN A 21 16.54 2.63 -31.65
N GLN A 22 15.43 2.09 -32.16
CA GLN A 22 14.75 0.95 -31.53
C GLN A 22 15.78 -0.16 -31.30
N LYS A 23 15.76 -0.76 -30.11
CA LYS A 23 16.58 -1.94 -29.81
C LYS A 23 16.28 -2.99 -30.88
N LEU A 24 17.31 -3.61 -31.46
CA LEU A 24 17.16 -4.55 -32.58
C LEU A 24 16.25 -5.76 -32.26
N PHE A 25 15.97 -6.01 -30.98
CA PHE A 25 15.20 -7.17 -30.50
C PHE A 25 13.71 -6.86 -30.22
N ASP A 26 13.32 -5.61 -29.93
CA ASP A 26 11.92 -5.29 -29.59
C ASP A 26 11.08 -5.05 -30.87
N GLN A 27 10.92 -6.07 -31.74
CA GLN A 27 10.27 -5.93 -33.05
C GLN A 27 8.82 -6.44 -33.07
N LYS A 28 7.90 -5.62 -33.61
CA LYS A 28 6.51 -6.04 -33.89
C LYS A 28 6.52 -6.99 -35.10
N VAL A 29 6.04 -8.21 -34.89
CA VAL A 29 5.92 -9.26 -35.91
C VAL A 29 4.50 -9.34 -36.49
N GLN A 30 4.37 -9.81 -37.72
CA GLN A 30 3.06 -9.86 -38.40
C GLN A 30 2.25 -11.07 -37.91
N LEU A 31 1.02 -10.86 -37.45
CA LEU A 31 0.09 -11.96 -37.21
C LEU A 31 -0.35 -12.57 -38.56
N LYS A 32 -0.05 -13.85 -38.76
CA LYS A 32 -0.25 -14.57 -40.02
C LYS A 32 -1.46 -15.50 -39.96
N THR A 33 -1.59 -16.31 -38.91
CA THR A 33 -2.81 -17.10 -38.66
C THR A 33 -3.29 -16.95 -37.22
N CYS A 34 -4.61 -17.01 -37.03
CA CYS A 34 -5.27 -16.85 -35.73
C CYS A 34 -6.46 -17.81 -35.64
N ASN A 35 -6.34 -18.84 -34.80
CA ASN A 35 -7.36 -19.86 -34.62
C ASN A 35 -7.86 -19.82 -33.17
N ILE A 36 -9.14 -19.55 -32.98
CA ILE A 36 -9.79 -19.38 -31.68
C ILE A 36 -10.83 -20.47 -31.49
N SER A 37 -10.73 -21.22 -30.39
CA SER A 37 -11.69 -22.27 -30.02
C SER A 37 -12.25 -21.99 -28.62
N ILE A 38 -13.57 -21.91 -28.50
CA ILE A 38 -14.28 -21.58 -27.26
C ILE A 38 -15.20 -22.73 -26.86
N ASP A 39 -14.96 -23.34 -25.70
CA ASP A 39 -15.93 -24.24 -25.04
C ASP A 39 -16.50 -23.54 -23.79
N ALA A 40 -17.83 -23.42 -23.74
CA ALA A 40 -18.55 -22.66 -22.71
C ALA A 40 -19.79 -23.39 -22.18
N ASN A 41 -20.29 -22.95 -21.02
CA ASN A 41 -21.57 -23.35 -20.44
C ASN A 41 -22.15 -22.19 -19.60
N ALA A 42 -23.25 -22.39 -18.85
CA ALA A 42 -23.89 -21.35 -18.04
C ALA A 42 -23.01 -20.74 -16.90
N PHE A 43 -21.84 -21.32 -16.62
CA PHE A 43 -20.98 -21.01 -15.48
C PHE A 43 -19.62 -20.46 -15.91
N ILE A 44 -18.95 -21.13 -16.84
CA ILE A 44 -17.58 -20.82 -17.28
C ILE A 44 -17.43 -20.88 -18.80
N ALA A 45 -16.36 -20.26 -19.30
CA ALA A 45 -15.83 -20.47 -20.65
C ALA A 45 -14.32 -20.70 -20.59
N THR A 46 -13.86 -21.70 -21.36
CA THR A 46 -12.45 -21.94 -21.68
C THR A 46 -12.23 -21.55 -23.14
N THR A 47 -11.17 -20.82 -23.43
CA THR A 47 -10.86 -20.30 -24.78
C THR A 47 -9.40 -20.58 -25.10
N MET A 48 -9.16 -21.39 -26.13
CA MET A 48 -7.83 -21.61 -26.68
C MET A 48 -7.59 -20.64 -27.83
N VAL A 49 -6.41 -20.01 -27.85
CA VAL A 49 -6.01 -19.03 -28.84
C VAL A 49 -4.66 -19.46 -29.41
N GLU A 50 -4.68 -20.00 -30.63
CA GLU A 50 -3.48 -20.31 -31.42
C GLU A 50 -3.15 -19.12 -32.33
N LEU A 51 -1.91 -18.63 -32.26
CA LEU A 51 -1.39 -17.53 -33.08
C LEU A 51 -0.11 -17.97 -33.81
N GLU A 52 -0.04 -17.69 -35.11
CA GLU A 52 1.16 -17.84 -35.92
C GLU A 52 1.74 -16.46 -36.26
N PHE A 53 2.93 -16.17 -35.76
CA PHE A 53 3.64 -14.92 -36.04
C PHE A 53 4.67 -15.14 -37.15
N TYR A 54 4.63 -14.28 -38.16
CA TYR A 54 5.54 -14.28 -39.31
C TYR A 54 6.57 -13.16 -39.19
N ASN A 55 7.82 -13.48 -39.54
CA ASN A 55 8.88 -12.51 -39.72
C ASN A 55 9.04 -12.19 -41.23
N PRO A 56 8.59 -11.01 -41.71
CA PRO A 56 8.72 -10.62 -43.11
C PRO A 56 10.14 -10.17 -43.49
N LYS A 57 11.08 -10.07 -42.55
CA LYS A 57 12.45 -9.62 -42.81
C LYS A 57 13.38 -10.72 -43.29
N ASP A 58 14.53 -10.28 -43.81
CA ASP A 58 15.68 -11.08 -44.23
C ASP A 58 16.70 -11.29 -43.08
N GLU A 59 16.40 -10.79 -41.89
CA GLU A 59 17.16 -10.97 -40.64
C GLU A 59 16.34 -11.77 -39.59
N GLU A 60 17.02 -12.34 -38.60
CA GLU A 60 16.40 -12.97 -37.43
C GLU A 60 15.87 -11.90 -36.46
N VAL A 61 14.68 -12.11 -35.85
CA VAL A 61 14.08 -11.15 -34.91
C VAL A 61 13.59 -11.84 -33.63
N GLU A 62 13.53 -11.09 -32.52
CA GLU A 62 12.63 -11.39 -31.40
C GLU A 62 11.25 -10.76 -31.73
N GLY A 63 10.21 -11.57 -31.66
CA GLY A 63 8.83 -11.17 -31.91
C GLY A 63 8.14 -10.73 -30.63
N TYR A 64 7.77 -9.46 -30.57
CA TYR A 64 7.04 -8.85 -29.45
C TYR A 64 5.58 -8.59 -29.81
N GLN A 65 4.67 -9.02 -28.93
CA GLN A 65 3.23 -8.76 -29.03
C GLN A 65 2.65 -8.43 -27.65
N THR A 66 1.80 -7.42 -27.57
CA THR A 66 0.98 -7.11 -26.39
C THR A 66 -0.50 -7.34 -26.66
N PHE A 67 -1.27 -7.69 -25.62
CA PHE A 67 -2.73 -7.77 -25.70
C PHE A 67 -3.36 -7.52 -24.33
N GLU A 68 -4.65 -7.23 -24.32
CA GLU A 68 -5.41 -6.87 -23.12
C GLU A 68 -6.57 -7.85 -22.97
N LEU A 69 -6.88 -8.27 -21.74
CA LEU A 69 -8.03 -9.12 -21.44
C LEU A 69 -9.01 -8.39 -20.50
N ASN A 70 -10.27 -8.83 -20.44
CA ASN A 70 -11.23 -8.29 -19.49
C ASN A 70 -10.96 -8.79 -18.06
N ARG A 71 -11.37 -8.03 -17.03
CA ARG A 71 -11.34 -8.51 -15.64
C ARG A 71 -12.04 -9.87 -15.52
N GLY A 72 -11.37 -10.83 -14.89
CA GLY A 72 -11.85 -12.21 -14.73
C GLY A 72 -11.49 -13.17 -15.87
N GLN A 73 -10.75 -12.71 -16.88
CA GLN A 73 -10.10 -13.56 -17.88
C GLN A 73 -8.66 -13.88 -17.47
N VAL A 74 -8.38 -15.16 -17.23
CA VAL A 74 -7.14 -15.64 -16.61
C VAL A 74 -6.44 -16.60 -17.56
N ILE A 75 -5.15 -16.39 -17.81
CA ILE A 75 -4.36 -17.30 -18.65
C ILE A 75 -3.91 -18.50 -17.80
N THR A 76 -4.41 -19.69 -18.15
CA THR A 76 -4.25 -20.97 -17.43
C THR A 76 -3.41 -22.01 -18.17
N ALA A 77 -2.94 -21.69 -19.38
CA ALA A 77 -1.93 -22.49 -20.11
C ALA A 77 -1.21 -21.63 -21.16
N PHE A 78 0.03 -21.97 -21.47
CA PHE A 78 0.82 -21.43 -22.58
C PHE A 78 1.64 -22.54 -23.23
N GLN A 79 1.81 -22.51 -24.54
CA GLN A 79 2.54 -23.49 -25.33
C GLN A 79 3.25 -22.83 -26.52
N LEU A 80 4.40 -23.39 -26.91
CA LEU A 80 5.16 -23.02 -28.13
C LEU A 80 5.27 -24.25 -29.02
N ASP A 81 5.08 -24.09 -30.33
CA ASP A 81 5.35 -25.15 -31.30
C ASP A 81 6.85 -25.30 -31.52
N LEU A 82 7.36 -26.52 -31.32
CA LEU A 82 8.74 -26.90 -31.57
C LEU A 82 8.74 -28.04 -32.58
N ASN A 83 8.97 -27.70 -33.85
CA ASN A 83 9.00 -28.62 -34.99
C ASN A 83 7.69 -29.41 -35.20
N GLY A 84 6.52 -28.77 -35.08
CA GLY A 84 5.22 -29.41 -35.26
C GLY A 84 4.71 -30.16 -34.03
N LYS A 85 5.34 -29.98 -32.87
CA LYS A 85 4.86 -30.46 -31.57
C LYS A 85 4.80 -29.30 -30.57
N TYR A 86 3.63 -29.04 -30.01
CA TYR A 86 3.47 -28.11 -28.89
C TYR A 86 4.14 -28.62 -27.61
N ARG A 87 5.05 -27.81 -27.05
CA ARG A 87 5.58 -27.96 -25.69
C ARG A 87 4.81 -27.06 -24.71
N GLU A 88 4.48 -27.60 -23.55
CA GLU A 88 3.88 -26.86 -22.44
C GLU A 88 4.87 -25.89 -21.79
N GLY A 89 4.41 -24.68 -21.49
CA GLY A 89 5.18 -23.67 -20.77
C GLY A 89 5.19 -23.91 -19.27
N SER A 90 6.36 -23.73 -18.66
CA SER A 90 6.54 -23.80 -17.22
C SER A 90 6.19 -22.47 -16.59
N ILE A 91 5.24 -22.46 -15.65
CA ILE A 91 4.97 -21.27 -14.82
C ILE A 91 6.08 -21.14 -13.75
N GLU A 92 6.67 -19.96 -13.65
CA GLU A 92 7.72 -19.61 -12.70
C GLU A 92 7.53 -18.18 -12.17
N GLU A 93 8.30 -17.80 -11.15
CA GLU A 93 8.39 -16.41 -10.69
C GLU A 93 8.87 -15.47 -11.82
N ARG A 94 8.27 -14.28 -11.91
CA ARG A 94 8.52 -13.32 -13.02
C ARG A 94 10.00 -12.95 -13.17
N TRP A 95 10.75 -12.79 -12.08
CA TRP A 95 12.18 -12.48 -12.13
C TRP A 95 13.02 -13.67 -12.63
N LYS A 96 12.65 -14.90 -12.24
CA LYS A 96 13.34 -16.15 -12.57
C LYS A 96 13.11 -16.53 -14.04
N ALA A 97 11.86 -16.43 -14.49
CA ALA A 97 11.49 -16.61 -15.89
C ALA A 97 12.21 -15.61 -16.81
N ASN A 98 12.22 -14.31 -16.44
CA ASN A 98 12.98 -13.29 -17.16
C ASN A 98 14.49 -13.55 -17.17
N ARG A 99 15.08 -13.97 -16.04
CA ARG A 99 16.50 -14.30 -15.96
C ARG A 99 16.87 -15.45 -16.91
N ALA A 100 16.08 -16.50 -16.95
CA ALA A 100 16.29 -17.62 -17.87
C ALA A 100 16.16 -17.15 -19.33
N TYR A 101 15.06 -16.49 -19.68
CA TYR A 101 14.81 -15.96 -21.03
C TYR A 101 15.96 -15.08 -21.55
N SER A 102 16.29 -14.01 -20.82
CA SER A 102 17.35 -13.06 -21.19
C SER A 102 18.76 -13.67 -21.17
N SER A 103 18.95 -14.86 -20.59
CA SER A 103 20.23 -15.59 -20.63
C SER A 103 20.31 -16.59 -21.80
N ILE A 104 19.23 -16.78 -22.55
CA ILE A 104 19.08 -17.73 -23.67
C ILE A 104 18.94 -16.99 -25.01
N VAL A 105 18.29 -15.82 -25.01
CA VAL A 105 18.24 -14.92 -26.17
C VAL A 105 19.65 -14.61 -26.70
N GLY A 106 19.80 -14.56 -28.02
CA GLY A 106 21.08 -14.37 -28.71
C GLY A 106 21.95 -15.63 -28.88
N LYS A 107 21.51 -16.81 -28.39
CA LYS A 107 22.30 -18.06 -28.46
C LYS A 107 21.81 -19.08 -29.51
N ARG A 108 20.88 -18.71 -30.41
CA ARG A 108 20.19 -19.63 -31.35
C ARG A 108 19.55 -20.83 -30.66
N ILE A 109 18.66 -20.51 -29.73
CA ILE A 109 17.81 -21.43 -28.96
C ILE A 109 16.43 -20.77 -28.96
N ASP A 110 15.35 -21.55 -28.98
CA ASP A 110 13.97 -21.06 -29.09
C ASP A 110 13.22 -20.96 -27.72
N PRO A 111 13.37 -19.89 -26.92
CA PRO A 111 12.48 -19.61 -25.80
C PRO A 111 11.28 -18.74 -26.18
N ALA A 112 10.16 -18.96 -25.49
CA ALA A 112 9.02 -18.04 -25.48
C ALA A 112 8.56 -17.75 -24.06
N ILE A 113 8.22 -16.49 -23.76
CA ILE A 113 7.80 -16.03 -22.44
C ILE A 113 6.50 -15.21 -22.54
N LEU A 114 5.56 -15.48 -21.63
CA LEU A 114 4.25 -14.81 -21.53
C LEU A 114 4.03 -14.29 -20.11
N GLN A 115 3.74 -12.99 -19.99
CA GLN A 115 3.75 -12.24 -18.72
C GLN A 115 2.57 -11.27 -18.65
N MET A 116 2.17 -10.87 -17.43
CA MET A 116 1.25 -9.75 -17.19
C MET A 116 2.03 -8.56 -16.66
N ASP A 117 2.00 -7.43 -17.36
CA ASP A 117 2.83 -6.26 -17.03
C ASP A 117 2.14 -5.30 -16.06
N TRP A 118 0.82 -5.15 -16.19
CA TRP A 118 -0.08 -4.60 -15.16
C TRP A 118 -1.48 -5.21 -15.34
N GLN A 119 -2.42 -4.94 -14.43
CA GLN A 119 -3.70 -5.68 -14.31
C GLN A 119 -4.42 -5.91 -15.66
N ASN A 120 -4.43 -7.17 -16.12
CA ASN A 120 -5.00 -7.66 -17.39
C ASN A 120 -4.31 -7.23 -18.71
N HIS A 121 -3.19 -6.52 -18.67
CA HIS A 121 -2.36 -6.24 -19.85
C HIS A 121 -1.19 -7.22 -19.88
N TYR A 122 -1.02 -7.91 -21.01
CA TYR A 122 -0.08 -9.00 -21.18
C TYR A 122 0.92 -8.73 -22.29
N SER A 123 2.14 -9.23 -22.11
CA SER A 123 3.17 -9.26 -23.15
C SER A 123 3.67 -10.68 -23.42
N LEU A 124 3.88 -10.95 -24.70
CA LEU A 124 4.39 -12.17 -25.28
C LEU A 124 5.69 -11.84 -26.02
N ARG A 125 6.76 -12.59 -25.74
CA ARG A 125 8.05 -12.50 -26.45
C ARG A 125 8.47 -13.89 -26.93
N ILE A 126 8.79 -14.01 -28.21
CA ILE A 126 9.21 -15.23 -28.88
C ILE A 126 10.52 -14.95 -29.61
N TYR A 127 11.58 -15.70 -29.33
CA TYR A 127 12.86 -15.57 -30.02
C TYR A 127 13.44 -16.96 -30.28
N PRO A 128 14.22 -17.16 -31.36
CA PRO A 128 14.19 -16.39 -32.60
C PRO A 128 12.95 -16.69 -33.45
N ILE A 129 12.50 -15.70 -34.22
CA ILE A 129 11.73 -15.95 -35.44
C ILE A 129 12.68 -15.71 -36.62
N ALA A 130 13.13 -16.79 -37.24
CA ALA A 130 14.08 -16.75 -38.35
C ALA A 130 13.56 -15.96 -39.56
N ALA A 131 14.47 -15.45 -40.39
CA ALA A 131 14.16 -14.70 -41.60
C ALA A 131 13.15 -15.44 -42.50
N LYS A 132 12.13 -14.73 -42.99
CA LYS A 132 11.01 -15.26 -43.79
C LYS A 132 10.31 -16.49 -43.19
N SER A 133 10.41 -16.70 -41.87
CA SER A 133 9.88 -17.87 -41.17
C SER A 133 8.72 -17.51 -40.24
N SER A 134 8.12 -18.52 -39.61
CA SER A 134 7.02 -18.36 -38.66
C SER A 134 7.31 -19.07 -37.33
N ARG A 135 6.61 -18.67 -36.27
CA ARG A 135 6.48 -19.44 -35.02
C ARG A 135 5.03 -19.48 -34.58
N LYS A 136 4.59 -20.61 -34.03
CA LYS A 136 3.25 -20.80 -33.49
C LYS A 136 3.27 -20.89 -31.98
N ILE A 137 2.31 -20.25 -31.34
CA ILE A 137 2.02 -20.39 -29.91
C ILE A 137 0.55 -20.67 -29.70
N ASN A 138 0.23 -21.28 -28.57
CA ASN A 138 -1.14 -21.51 -28.12
C ASN A 138 -1.26 -21.09 -26.64
N PHE A 139 -2.35 -20.43 -26.26
CA PHE A 139 -2.63 -20.12 -24.86
C PHE A 139 -4.10 -20.30 -24.52
N THR A 140 -4.37 -20.69 -23.27
CA THR A 140 -5.73 -20.94 -22.78
C THR A 140 -6.14 -19.84 -21.81
N ILE A 141 -7.20 -19.13 -22.15
CA ILE A 141 -7.91 -18.20 -21.27
C ILE A 141 -9.08 -18.95 -20.61
N THR A 142 -9.22 -18.82 -19.30
CA THR A 142 -10.38 -19.32 -18.54
C THR A 142 -11.11 -18.13 -17.90
N GLN A 143 -12.45 -18.12 -17.94
CA GLN A 143 -13.27 -17.08 -17.32
C GLN A 143 -14.61 -17.62 -16.80
N ALA A 144 -15.25 -16.87 -15.88
CA ALA A 144 -16.63 -17.12 -15.46
C ALA A 144 -17.59 -16.33 -16.35
N MET A 145 -18.70 -16.94 -16.76
CA MET A 145 -19.71 -16.26 -17.58
C MET A 145 -20.37 -15.12 -16.80
N GLN A 146 -20.27 -13.92 -17.36
CA GLN A 146 -20.78 -12.69 -16.77
C GLN A 146 -22.23 -12.43 -17.19
N GLU A 147 -22.95 -11.64 -16.38
CA GLU A 147 -24.26 -11.13 -16.73
C GLU A 147 -24.17 -9.64 -17.09
N ASP A 148 -24.59 -9.31 -18.30
CA ASP A 148 -24.73 -7.95 -18.86
C ASP A 148 -26.18 -7.81 -19.33
N SER A 149 -26.86 -6.71 -18.98
CA SER A 149 -28.24 -6.40 -19.40
C SER A 149 -29.22 -7.60 -19.40
N SER A 150 -29.26 -8.38 -18.32
CA SER A 150 -30.10 -9.58 -18.17
C SER A 150 -29.79 -10.73 -19.15
N LEU A 151 -28.55 -10.80 -19.65
CA LEU A 151 -28.05 -11.83 -20.57
C LEU A 151 -26.72 -12.41 -20.08
N LEU A 152 -26.58 -13.74 -20.11
CA LEU A 152 -25.27 -14.37 -19.90
C LEU A 152 -24.40 -14.13 -21.13
N THR A 153 -23.28 -13.44 -20.96
CA THR A 153 -22.51 -12.85 -22.06
C THR A 153 -21.04 -13.21 -21.96
N TYR A 154 -20.48 -13.63 -23.09
CA TYR A 154 -19.05 -13.83 -23.34
C TYR A 154 -18.53 -12.62 -24.13
N ASN A 155 -17.33 -12.12 -23.81
CA ASN A 155 -16.68 -11.05 -24.60
C ASN A 155 -15.15 -11.21 -24.56
N LEU A 156 -14.54 -11.66 -25.65
CA LEU A 156 -13.08 -11.68 -25.83
C LEU A 156 -12.65 -10.43 -26.61
N PRO A 157 -11.84 -9.52 -26.02
CA PRO A 157 -11.25 -8.41 -26.75
C PRO A 157 -10.19 -8.91 -27.73
N LEU A 158 -10.11 -8.31 -28.92
CA LEU A 158 -9.08 -8.56 -29.93
C LEU A 158 -8.74 -7.22 -30.60
N ASN A 159 -7.44 -6.91 -30.70
CA ASN A 159 -6.92 -5.62 -31.15
C ASN A 159 -5.74 -5.75 -32.14
N PHE A 160 -5.63 -6.88 -32.84
CA PHE A 160 -4.57 -7.08 -33.83
C PHE A 160 -4.83 -6.21 -35.06
N THR A 161 -3.88 -5.30 -35.32
CA THR A 161 -4.01 -4.28 -36.38
C THR A 161 -3.65 -4.79 -37.77
N ASP A 162 -2.75 -5.76 -37.86
CA ASP A 162 -2.23 -6.27 -39.13
C ASP A 162 -3.24 -7.21 -39.84
N VAL A 163 -3.03 -7.45 -41.13
CA VAL A 163 -3.87 -8.36 -41.92
C VAL A 163 -3.40 -9.80 -41.73
N THR A 164 -4.28 -10.63 -41.16
CA THR A 164 -4.08 -12.06 -40.92
C THR A 164 -4.51 -12.87 -42.14
N GLU A 165 -3.63 -13.73 -42.66
CA GLU A 165 -3.87 -14.55 -43.87
C GLU A 165 -5.03 -15.51 -43.69
N THR A 166 -5.11 -16.18 -42.53
CA THR A 166 -6.16 -17.17 -42.20
C THR A 166 -6.65 -16.99 -40.77
N PHE A 167 -7.96 -16.87 -40.61
CA PHE A 167 -8.65 -16.80 -39.32
C PHE A 167 -9.66 -17.93 -39.19
N LYS A 168 -9.72 -18.58 -38.02
CA LYS A 168 -10.73 -19.58 -37.68
C LYS A 168 -11.34 -19.29 -36.32
N LEU A 169 -12.66 -19.45 -36.22
CA LEU A 169 -13.40 -19.36 -34.97
C LEU A 169 -14.35 -20.56 -34.85
N ASP A 170 -14.08 -21.43 -33.88
CA ASP A 170 -14.98 -22.50 -33.45
C ASP A 170 -15.56 -22.15 -32.07
N ILE A 171 -16.87 -22.25 -31.89
CA ILE A 171 -17.53 -22.03 -30.60
C ILE A 171 -18.47 -23.20 -30.33
N LYS A 172 -18.39 -23.73 -29.12
CA LYS A 172 -19.20 -24.82 -28.57
C LYS A 172 -19.76 -24.39 -27.22
N PHE A 173 -21.08 -24.23 -27.13
CA PHE A 173 -21.77 -23.97 -25.86
C PHE A 173 -22.53 -25.24 -25.45
N ASN A 174 -22.16 -25.82 -24.33
CA ASN A 174 -22.79 -27.00 -23.74
C ASN A 174 -23.95 -26.60 -22.82
N ASN A 175 -25.01 -27.41 -22.78
CA ASN A 175 -26.24 -27.18 -22.02
C ASN A 175 -26.97 -25.89 -22.45
N THR A 176 -27.63 -25.94 -23.62
CA THR A 176 -28.48 -24.86 -24.13
C THR A 176 -29.95 -25.24 -24.21
N ILE A 177 -30.73 -24.84 -23.19
CA ILE A 177 -32.20 -24.75 -23.26
C ILE A 177 -32.67 -23.47 -23.98
N ALA A 178 -31.72 -22.60 -24.35
CA ALA A 178 -31.88 -21.43 -25.20
C ALA A 178 -30.60 -21.24 -26.04
N VAL A 179 -30.74 -20.95 -27.32
CA VAL A 179 -29.63 -20.88 -28.28
C VAL A 179 -28.84 -19.57 -28.12
N PRO A 180 -27.50 -19.57 -28.14
CA PRO A 180 -26.69 -18.36 -28.17
C PRO A 180 -26.89 -17.56 -29.47
N TYR A 181 -26.68 -16.25 -29.39
CA TYR A 181 -26.58 -15.38 -30.55
C TYR A 181 -25.42 -14.40 -30.37
N GLY A 182 -24.80 -14.04 -31.49
CA GLY A 182 -23.73 -13.06 -31.49
C GLY A 182 -24.27 -11.63 -31.39
N ASN A 183 -23.72 -10.84 -30.46
CA ASN A 183 -24.31 -9.58 -30.02
C ASN A 183 -23.47 -8.34 -30.40
N LYS A 184 -22.14 -8.48 -30.51
CA LYS A 184 -21.16 -7.40 -30.72
C LYS A 184 -19.95 -7.94 -31.48
N GLY A 185 -19.26 -7.07 -32.23
CA GLY A 185 -17.98 -7.39 -32.87
C GLY A 185 -18.08 -8.37 -34.04
N PHE A 186 -17.21 -9.36 -34.13
CA PHE A 186 -17.17 -10.32 -35.26
C PHE A 186 -18.40 -11.21 -35.36
N LEU A 187 -19.10 -11.44 -34.25
CA LEU A 187 -20.31 -12.26 -34.23
C LEU A 187 -21.59 -11.44 -34.36
N GLN A 188 -21.53 -10.12 -34.60
CA GLN A 188 -22.76 -9.31 -34.64
C GLN A 188 -23.77 -9.90 -35.65
N ASP A 189 -25.01 -10.06 -35.19
CA ASP A 189 -26.14 -10.60 -35.94
C ASP A 189 -25.96 -12.06 -36.43
N GLN A 190 -24.97 -12.79 -35.90
CA GLN A 190 -24.72 -14.21 -36.20
C GLN A 190 -25.52 -15.16 -35.30
N LEU A 191 -26.01 -16.27 -35.88
CA LEU A 191 -26.80 -17.29 -35.20
C LEU A 191 -26.01 -18.60 -35.03
N PHE A 192 -26.30 -19.32 -33.94
CA PHE A 192 -25.67 -20.62 -33.64
C PHE A 192 -26.56 -21.78 -34.11
N THR A 193 -25.94 -22.88 -34.53
CA THR A 193 -26.61 -24.15 -34.86
C THR A 193 -26.72 -25.01 -33.62
N ALA A 194 -27.95 -25.34 -33.19
CA ALA A 194 -28.20 -26.17 -32.01
C ALA A 194 -28.55 -27.62 -32.36
N LYS A 195 -27.92 -28.58 -31.68
CA LYS A 195 -28.20 -30.02 -31.77
C LYS A 195 -27.80 -30.72 -30.47
N ASP A 196 -28.60 -31.67 -30.00
CA ASP A 196 -28.28 -32.58 -28.87
C ASP A 196 -27.76 -31.85 -27.60
N ASN A 197 -28.46 -30.79 -27.20
CA ASN A 197 -28.11 -29.87 -26.08
C ASN A 197 -26.80 -29.07 -26.22
N ILE A 198 -26.16 -29.10 -27.39
CA ILE A 198 -24.96 -28.32 -27.72
C ILE A 198 -25.32 -27.30 -28.80
N SER A 199 -24.93 -26.04 -28.60
CA SER A 199 -24.99 -25.01 -29.64
C SER A 199 -23.60 -24.75 -30.20
N THR A 200 -23.46 -24.67 -31.52
CA THR A 200 -22.17 -24.47 -32.20
C THR A 200 -22.20 -23.30 -33.18
N PHE A 201 -21.06 -22.64 -33.36
CA PHE A 201 -20.81 -21.67 -34.42
C PHE A 201 -19.40 -21.95 -34.96
N ASN A 202 -19.25 -21.98 -36.29
CA ASN A 202 -17.98 -22.27 -36.95
C ASN A 202 -17.79 -21.29 -38.10
N TRP A 203 -16.70 -20.53 -38.09
CA TRP A 203 -16.39 -19.52 -39.12
C TRP A 203 -14.92 -19.58 -39.53
N GLN A 204 -14.68 -19.35 -40.81
CA GLN A 204 -13.33 -19.23 -41.39
C GLN A 204 -13.30 -18.00 -42.30
N ALA A 205 -12.21 -17.25 -42.23
CA ALA A 205 -11.96 -16.08 -43.06
C ALA A 205 -10.52 -16.05 -43.54
N LYS A 206 -10.25 -15.27 -44.60
CA LYS A 206 -8.90 -15.00 -45.10
C LYS A 206 -8.69 -13.50 -45.26
N ASN A 207 -7.44 -13.06 -45.13
CA ASN A 207 -7.01 -11.67 -45.29
C ASN A 207 -7.85 -10.67 -44.46
N ILE A 208 -7.98 -10.94 -43.15
CA ILE A 208 -8.82 -10.19 -42.22
C ILE A 208 -7.97 -9.50 -41.14
N SER A 209 -8.32 -8.27 -40.75
CA SER A 209 -7.71 -7.59 -39.59
C SER A 209 -8.49 -7.98 -38.33
N VAL A 210 -7.83 -8.61 -37.36
CA VAL A 210 -8.47 -9.23 -36.17
C VAL A 210 -8.62 -8.18 -35.05
N ASN A 211 -9.40 -7.15 -35.35
CA ASN A 211 -9.50 -5.89 -34.59
C ASN A 211 -10.89 -5.61 -33.96
N LYS A 212 -11.76 -6.63 -33.90
CA LYS A 212 -13.09 -6.57 -33.25
C LYS A 212 -13.20 -7.67 -32.20
N PRO A 213 -13.95 -7.47 -31.11
CA PRO A 213 -14.16 -8.52 -30.12
C PRO A 213 -14.96 -9.69 -30.68
N ILE A 214 -14.81 -10.86 -30.05
CA ILE A 214 -15.72 -12.00 -30.20
C ILE A 214 -16.67 -11.98 -29.01
N SER A 215 -17.95 -11.67 -29.24
CA SER A 215 -18.94 -11.59 -28.17
C SER A 215 -20.26 -12.25 -28.58
N PHE A 216 -20.82 -13.04 -27.66
CA PHE A 216 -22.12 -13.68 -27.81
C PHE A 216 -22.87 -13.63 -26.47
N SER A 217 -24.19 -13.63 -26.55
CA SER A 217 -25.11 -13.65 -25.41
C SER A 217 -26.04 -14.86 -25.47
N VAL A 218 -26.50 -15.32 -24.31
CA VAL A 218 -27.48 -16.41 -24.18
C VAL A 218 -28.60 -15.97 -23.22
N ASN A 219 -29.83 -15.99 -23.72
CA ASN A 219 -31.02 -15.64 -22.93
C ASN A 219 -31.49 -16.85 -22.11
N GLN A 220 -30.83 -17.11 -20.98
CA GLN A 220 -31.13 -18.25 -20.10
C GLN A 220 -31.95 -17.91 -18.85
N LEU A 221 -32.19 -16.63 -18.54
CA LEU A 221 -32.73 -16.23 -17.24
C LEU A 221 -34.16 -16.77 -16.95
N ASN A 222 -34.95 -17.02 -18.01
CA ASN A 222 -36.31 -17.56 -17.90
C ASN A 222 -36.37 -19.05 -17.51
N ARG A 223 -35.22 -19.74 -17.35
CA ARG A 223 -35.14 -21.16 -16.94
C ARG A 223 -34.05 -21.37 -15.87
N LEU A 224 -34.04 -20.51 -14.87
CA LEU A 224 -33.21 -20.64 -13.66
C LEU A 224 -34.00 -21.37 -12.54
N PRO A 225 -33.32 -22.08 -11.61
CA PRO A 225 -31.88 -22.20 -11.50
C PRO A 225 -31.24 -23.11 -12.55
N GLN A 226 -29.99 -22.84 -12.90
CA GLN A 226 -29.13 -23.77 -13.63
C GLN A 226 -28.20 -24.43 -12.62
N VAL A 227 -28.13 -25.76 -12.63
CA VAL A 227 -27.33 -26.54 -11.66
C VAL A 227 -26.44 -27.56 -12.37
N CYS A 228 -25.16 -27.53 -12.02
CA CYS A 228 -24.09 -28.43 -12.48
C CYS A 228 -23.57 -29.19 -11.26
N PHE A 229 -23.50 -30.52 -11.32
CA PHE A 229 -22.91 -31.39 -10.30
C PHE A 229 -21.73 -32.16 -10.89
N SER A 230 -20.69 -32.38 -10.11
CA SER A 230 -19.55 -33.24 -10.46
C SER A 230 -19.02 -33.97 -9.22
N LYS A 231 -18.68 -35.25 -9.36
CA LYS A 231 -18.26 -36.11 -8.24
C LYS A 231 -16.77 -36.38 -8.23
N LYS A 232 -16.13 -36.21 -7.05
CA LYS A 232 -14.71 -36.54 -6.81
C LYS A 232 -14.50 -36.98 -5.36
N ASP A 233 -13.67 -38.00 -5.11
CA ASP A 233 -13.25 -38.42 -3.78
C ASP A 233 -14.42 -38.59 -2.78
N ASN A 234 -15.47 -39.28 -3.24
CA ASN A 234 -16.76 -39.47 -2.59
C ASN A 234 -17.58 -38.20 -2.24
N THR A 235 -17.08 -37.01 -2.58
CA THR A 235 -17.79 -35.73 -2.45
C THR A 235 -18.47 -35.36 -3.76
N THR A 236 -19.75 -34.97 -3.71
CA THR A 236 -20.40 -34.32 -4.86
C THR A 236 -20.29 -32.80 -4.69
N TYR A 237 -19.68 -32.15 -5.68
CA TYR A 237 -19.58 -30.70 -5.78
C TYR A 237 -20.73 -30.17 -6.64
N PHE A 238 -21.13 -28.92 -6.42
CA PHE A 238 -22.13 -28.26 -7.26
C PHE A 238 -21.80 -26.80 -7.58
N LEU A 239 -22.23 -26.38 -8.75
CA LEU A 239 -22.38 -24.99 -9.18
C LEU A 239 -23.85 -24.71 -9.42
N MET A 240 -24.35 -23.60 -8.89
CA MET A 240 -25.75 -23.19 -9.03
C MET A 240 -25.82 -21.71 -9.39
N ARG A 241 -26.44 -21.41 -10.53
CA ARG A 241 -26.81 -20.04 -10.90
C ARG A 241 -28.30 -19.88 -10.68
N VAL A 242 -28.70 -18.81 -9.99
CA VAL A 242 -30.10 -18.50 -9.66
C VAL A 242 -30.39 -17.03 -9.93
N LEU A 243 -31.57 -16.71 -10.44
CA LEU A 243 -32.08 -15.33 -10.47
C LEU A 243 -33.14 -15.21 -9.38
N PRO A 244 -32.88 -14.47 -8.28
CA PRO A 244 -33.86 -14.27 -7.22
C PRO A 244 -35.11 -13.60 -7.75
N ASN A 245 -36.28 -14.21 -7.53
CA ASN A 245 -37.57 -13.62 -7.94
C ASN A 245 -38.07 -12.67 -6.85
N ILE A 246 -37.30 -11.62 -6.59
CA ILE A 246 -37.55 -10.58 -5.60
C ILE A 246 -37.02 -9.22 -6.10
N THR A 247 -37.68 -8.13 -5.72
CA THR A 247 -37.15 -6.78 -5.96
C THR A 247 -35.88 -6.54 -5.14
N THR A 248 -34.93 -5.77 -5.68
CA THR A 248 -33.71 -5.41 -4.95
C THR A 248 -33.98 -4.53 -3.73
N HIS A 249 -35.15 -3.91 -3.63
CA HIS A 249 -35.59 -3.08 -2.51
C HIS A 249 -37.05 -3.34 -2.17
N TYR A 250 -37.44 -3.07 -0.93
CA TYR A 250 -38.84 -2.99 -0.47
C TYR A 250 -39.07 -1.66 0.27
N ASN A 251 -40.32 -1.22 0.36
CA ASN A 251 -40.65 0.02 1.08
C ASN A 251 -40.65 -0.22 2.60
N VAL A 252 -40.20 0.76 3.37
CA VAL A 252 -40.29 0.78 4.84
C VAL A 252 -41.17 1.94 5.30
N GLN A 253 -41.88 1.76 6.41
CA GLN A 253 -42.72 2.80 7.02
C GLN A 253 -42.46 2.86 8.54
N PRO A 254 -41.30 3.39 8.97
CA PRO A 254 -41.01 3.58 10.38
C PRO A 254 -42.02 4.56 11.01
N LYS A 255 -42.28 4.40 12.31
CA LYS A 255 -43.08 5.33 13.13
C LYS A 255 -42.34 5.79 14.40
N ALA A 256 -41.31 5.06 14.83
CA ALA A 256 -40.32 5.51 15.80
C ALA A 256 -38.91 5.40 15.22
N ILE A 257 -38.07 6.43 15.42
CA ILE A 257 -36.67 6.45 14.94
C ILE A 257 -35.69 6.80 16.06
N HIS A 258 -34.45 6.30 15.92
CA HIS A 258 -33.32 6.70 16.75
C HIS A 258 -32.28 7.43 15.91
N VAL A 259 -31.97 8.66 16.29
CA VAL A 259 -30.97 9.49 15.64
C VAL A 259 -29.70 9.45 16.48
N TYR A 260 -28.59 9.08 15.88
CA TYR A 260 -27.26 9.33 16.44
C TYR A 260 -26.69 10.57 15.77
N TRP A 261 -26.42 11.60 16.57
CA TRP A 261 -25.94 12.89 16.09
C TRP A 261 -24.51 13.14 16.57
N ASP A 262 -23.60 13.21 15.61
CA ASP A 262 -22.18 13.37 15.84
C ASP A 262 -21.87 14.79 16.34
N VAL A 263 -21.28 14.93 17.53
CA VAL A 263 -20.86 16.21 18.11
C VAL A 263 -19.34 16.32 18.29
N SER A 264 -18.58 15.53 17.52
CA SER A 264 -17.12 15.62 17.40
C SER A 264 -16.66 16.94 16.77
N LYS A 265 -15.35 17.19 16.85
CA LYS A 265 -14.71 18.39 16.28
C LYS A 265 -14.70 18.40 14.73
N SER A 266 -14.63 17.24 14.08
CA SER A 266 -14.67 17.07 12.62
C SER A 266 -16.08 17.30 12.05
N ALA A 267 -17.10 16.76 12.73
CA ALA A 267 -18.51 16.91 12.39
C ALA A 267 -19.01 18.37 12.33
N LYS A 268 -18.23 19.34 12.81
CA LYS A 268 -18.43 20.79 12.67
C LYS A 268 -18.38 21.28 11.21
N GLY A 269 -17.79 20.51 10.29
CA GLY A 269 -17.73 20.81 8.85
C GLY A 269 -19.02 20.50 8.06
N ARG A 270 -20.13 20.16 8.74
CA ARG A 270 -21.42 19.79 8.13
C ARG A 270 -22.36 20.99 7.96
N ASP A 271 -23.21 20.92 6.95
CA ASP A 271 -24.38 21.79 6.79
C ASP A 271 -25.51 21.33 7.73
N LEU A 272 -25.36 21.69 9.01
CA LEU A 272 -26.29 21.32 10.08
C LEU A 272 -27.72 21.79 9.79
N VAL A 273 -27.89 22.95 9.14
CA VAL A 273 -29.22 23.49 8.77
C VAL A 273 -29.90 22.56 7.76
N LYS A 274 -29.19 22.12 6.73
CA LYS A 274 -29.70 21.20 5.70
C LYS A 274 -29.95 19.78 6.23
N GLU A 275 -29.12 19.30 7.15
CA GLU A 275 -29.34 18.04 7.86
C GLU A 275 -30.56 18.09 8.80
N LEU A 276 -30.77 19.18 9.53
CA LEU A 276 -31.96 19.39 10.36
C LEU A 276 -33.23 19.56 9.52
N ASN A 277 -33.15 20.25 8.37
CA ASN A 277 -34.26 20.35 7.41
C ASN A 277 -34.61 18.99 6.78
N PHE A 278 -33.61 18.12 6.58
CA PHE A 278 -33.85 16.74 6.17
C PHE A 278 -34.53 15.91 7.27
N LEU A 279 -34.07 16.01 8.52
CA LEU A 279 -34.67 15.31 9.65
C LEU A 279 -36.13 15.73 9.87
N GLU A 280 -36.41 17.04 9.86
CA GLU A 280 -37.77 17.60 9.99
C GLU A 280 -38.70 17.08 8.88
N LYS A 281 -38.23 17.11 7.62
CA LYS A 281 -39.02 16.63 6.48
C LYS A 281 -39.26 15.12 6.53
N TYR A 282 -38.26 14.33 6.94
CA TYR A 282 -38.39 12.89 7.08
C TYR A 282 -39.42 12.52 8.16
N ILE A 283 -39.35 13.18 9.32
CA ILE A 283 -40.32 13.06 10.43
C ILE A 283 -41.73 13.37 9.94
N ALA A 284 -41.91 14.47 9.20
CA ALA A 284 -43.22 14.89 8.70
C ALA A 284 -43.80 13.94 7.63
N VAL A 285 -43.00 13.52 6.64
CA VAL A 285 -43.47 12.68 5.53
C VAL A 285 -43.81 11.25 5.98
N ASN A 286 -43.09 10.70 6.96
CA ASN A 286 -43.32 9.34 7.46
C ASN A 286 -44.24 9.30 8.70
N GLU A 287 -44.72 10.45 9.17
CA GLU A 287 -45.57 10.61 10.37
C GLU A 287 -44.91 10.02 11.64
N ILE A 288 -43.62 10.28 11.83
CA ILE A 288 -42.83 9.71 12.95
C ILE A 288 -43.35 10.24 14.29
N ASN A 289 -43.94 9.36 15.10
CA ASN A 289 -44.55 9.72 16.39
C ASN A 289 -43.51 9.98 17.50
N LYS A 290 -42.34 9.33 17.42
CA LYS A 290 -41.27 9.38 18.42
C LYS A 290 -39.91 9.44 17.73
N THR A 291 -39.12 10.45 18.04
CA THR A 291 -37.72 10.57 17.64
C THR A 291 -36.85 10.69 18.88
N THR A 292 -35.99 9.70 19.12
CA THR A 292 -34.93 9.76 20.14
C THR A 292 -33.67 10.30 19.47
N ILE A 293 -32.97 11.27 20.05
CA ILE A 293 -31.71 11.80 19.50
C ILE A 293 -30.61 11.69 20.56
N THR A 294 -29.67 10.76 20.36
CA THR A 294 -28.49 10.61 21.21
C THR A 294 -27.32 11.35 20.58
N LEU A 295 -26.73 12.29 21.32
CA LEU A 295 -25.51 12.98 20.88
C LEU A 295 -24.30 12.10 21.23
N PHE A 296 -23.26 12.10 20.41
CA PHE A 296 -22.05 11.31 20.66
C PHE A 296 -20.78 11.96 20.12
N ASN A 297 -19.66 11.69 20.76
CA ASN A 297 -18.31 11.94 20.23
C ASN A 297 -17.40 10.76 20.59
N HIS A 298 -16.47 10.92 21.53
CA HIS A 298 -15.67 9.82 22.08
C HIS A 298 -16.48 9.03 23.12
N LYS A 299 -17.54 9.64 23.67
CA LYS A 299 -18.51 9.05 24.60
C LYS A 299 -19.93 9.33 24.11
N LEU A 300 -20.89 8.51 24.58
CA LEU A 300 -22.30 8.85 24.49
C LEU A 300 -22.58 10.02 25.43
N GLN A 301 -23.30 11.02 24.93
CA GLN A 301 -23.67 12.23 25.65
C GLN A 301 -25.16 12.18 26.02
N GLN A 302 -25.75 13.32 26.38
CA GLN A 302 -27.19 13.43 26.62
C GLN A 302 -28.05 12.92 25.45
N THR A 303 -29.28 12.50 25.77
CA THR A 303 -30.29 12.08 24.78
C THR A 303 -31.52 12.98 24.85
N LEU A 304 -31.86 13.60 23.73
CA LEU A 304 -33.04 14.43 23.52
C LEU A 304 -34.22 13.56 23.03
N GLN A 305 -35.44 14.04 23.22
CA GLN A 305 -36.66 13.40 22.70
C GLN A 305 -37.58 14.42 22.04
N TYR A 306 -38.03 14.09 20.83
CA TYR A 306 -39.12 14.73 20.13
C TYR A 306 -40.31 13.77 20.03
N THR A 307 -41.52 14.28 20.26
CA THR A 307 -42.77 13.62 19.86
C THR A 307 -43.68 14.64 19.19
N THR A 308 -44.47 14.21 18.23
CA THR A 308 -45.40 15.09 17.49
C THR A 308 -46.39 15.81 18.42
N GLN A 309 -46.81 15.14 19.50
CA GLN A 309 -47.65 15.70 20.56
C GLN A 309 -47.01 16.88 21.32
N LYS A 310 -45.68 16.92 21.45
CA LYS A 310 -44.95 18.00 22.13
C LYS A 310 -44.53 19.13 21.18
N ASN A 311 -44.45 18.85 19.88
CA ASN A 311 -44.06 19.77 18.81
C ASN A 311 -42.77 20.59 19.10
N ASN A 312 -41.82 20.03 19.83
CA ASN A 312 -40.63 20.72 20.35
C ASN A 312 -39.43 20.74 19.38
N PHE A 313 -39.66 20.55 18.07
CA PHE A 313 -38.57 20.39 17.10
C PHE A 313 -37.70 21.64 16.97
N ASN A 314 -38.30 22.84 16.97
CA ASN A 314 -37.54 24.10 16.89
C ASN A 314 -36.60 24.32 18.08
N SER A 315 -36.98 23.88 19.29
CA SER A 315 -36.08 23.93 20.46
C SER A 315 -34.87 23.00 20.29
N ILE A 316 -35.08 21.83 19.68
CA ILE A 316 -34.03 20.86 19.37
C ILE A 316 -33.14 21.36 18.23
N ARG A 317 -33.71 21.94 17.17
CA ARG A 317 -33.00 22.60 16.06
C ARG A 317 -32.02 23.64 16.60
N ASN A 318 -32.48 24.59 17.41
CA ASN A 318 -31.63 25.64 17.95
C ASN A 318 -30.54 25.04 18.85
N TYR A 319 -30.90 24.11 19.75
CA TYR A 319 -29.94 23.44 20.62
C TYR A 319 -28.81 22.72 19.86
N LEU A 320 -29.11 22.11 18.71
CA LEU A 320 -28.12 21.39 17.88
C LEU A 320 -27.27 22.33 17.01
N LEU A 321 -27.73 23.56 16.75
CA LEU A 321 -26.97 24.60 16.06
C LEU A 321 -26.03 25.34 17.02
N ASP A 322 -26.48 25.60 18.24
CA ASP A 322 -25.72 26.32 19.28
C ASP A 322 -24.76 25.40 20.10
N TYR A 323 -24.65 24.12 19.76
CA TYR A 323 -23.84 23.13 20.49
C TYR A 323 -22.32 23.34 20.30
N ASP A 324 -21.53 23.01 21.31
CA ASP A 324 -20.06 23.07 21.27
C ASP A 324 -19.46 21.74 20.75
N TYR A 325 -19.37 21.62 19.42
CA TYR A 325 -18.81 20.46 18.70
C TYR A 325 -17.30 20.29 18.98
N LYS A 326 -16.92 19.24 19.72
CA LYS A 326 -15.56 19.03 20.25
C LYS A 326 -15.22 17.57 20.56
N GLY A 327 -13.94 17.29 20.80
CA GLY A 327 -13.41 15.95 21.03
C GLY A 327 -13.42 15.09 19.76
N ALA A 328 -12.89 13.88 19.87
CA ALA A 328 -12.78 12.92 18.79
C ALA A 328 -14.05 12.06 18.61
N THR A 329 -14.18 11.41 17.45
CA THR A 329 -15.26 10.45 17.14
C THR A 329 -14.87 9.01 17.49
N ALA A 330 -15.72 8.32 18.25
CA ALA A 330 -15.62 6.87 18.55
C ALA A 330 -16.90 6.13 18.12
N LEU A 331 -16.99 5.78 16.83
CA LEU A 331 -18.14 5.08 16.26
C LEU A 331 -18.39 3.69 16.89
N GLY A 332 -17.34 3.03 17.39
CA GLY A 332 -17.45 1.75 18.09
C GLY A 332 -18.28 1.79 19.38
N ASN A 333 -18.43 2.97 19.98
CA ASN A 333 -19.26 3.18 21.18
C ASN A 333 -20.76 3.26 20.85
N LEU A 334 -21.14 3.20 19.57
CA LEU A 334 -22.54 3.14 19.13
C LEU A 334 -23.02 1.69 19.04
N ASN A 335 -24.20 1.40 19.58
CA ASN A 335 -24.77 0.04 19.58
C ASN A 335 -26.22 0.05 19.07
N PHE A 336 -26.40 -0.37 17.82
CA PHE A 336 -27.70 -0.45 17.17
C PHE A 336 -28.45 -1.75 17.54
N SER A 337 -27.78 -2.74 18.13
CA SER A 337 -28.40 -4.02 18.54
C SER A 337 -29.30 -3.90 19.77
N THR A 338 -29.35 -2.74 20.43
CA THR A 338 -30.14 -2.47 21.65
C THR A 338 -31.13 -1.32 21.48
N VAL A 339 -31.25 -0.75 20.28
CA VAL A 339 -32.13 0.39 19.99
C VAL A 339 -33.59 -0.05 19.88
N GLN A 340 -34.50 0.66 20.57
CA GLN A 340 -35.94 0.45 20.50
C GLN A 340 -36.59 1.46 19.54
N ALA A 341 -36.38 1.26 18.24
CA ALA A 341 -36.92 2.06 17.14
C ALA A 341 -36.99 1.21 15.87
N ASP A 342 -37.77 1.65 14.87
CA ASP A 342 -37.97 0.93 13.61
C ASP A 342 -36.79 1.16 12.63
N ALA A 343 -36.11 2.30 12.76
CA ALA A 343 -34.94 2.68 11.96
C ALA A 343 -33.96 3.57 12.75
N VAL A 344 -32.70 3.53 12.35
CA VAL A 344 -31.61 4.40 12.82
C VAL A 344 -31.22 5.38 11.72
N LEU A 345 -31.02 6.65 12.11
CA LEU A 345 -30.35 7.66 11.30
C LEU A 345 -29.02 8.04 11.99
N LEU A 346 -27.89 7.80 11.33
CA LEU A 346 -26.58 8.30 11.78
C LEU A 346 -26.23 9.57 11.00
N PHE A 347 -26.14 10.70 11.70
CA PHE A 347 -25.71 11.98 11.14
C PHE A 347 -24.25 12.24 11.56
N SER A 348 -23.31 11.96 10.65
CA SER A 348 -21.86 11.97 10.86
C SER A 348 -21.13 12.13 9.52
N ASP A 349 -19.87 12.56 9.53
CA ASP A 349 -19.00 12.49 8.35
C ASP A 349 -18.34 11.10 8.17
N GLY A 350 -18.45 10.21 9.17
CA GLY A 350 -17.92 8.85 9.16
C GLY A 350 -16.44 8.74 9.52
N ILE A 351 -15.77 9.83 9.87
CA ILE A 351 -14.41 9.78 10.43
C ILE A 351 -14.49 9.04 11.77
N ASN A 352 -13.62 8.06 11.96
CA ASN A 352 -13.43 7.38 13.23
C ASN A 352 -12.03 7.70 13.71
N ALA A 353 -11.90 8.41 14.83
CA ALA A 353 -10.59 8.85 15.31
C ALA A 353 -10.08 8.03 16.50
N ILE A 354 -10.94 7.23 17.13
CA ILE A 354 -10.57 6.36 18.26
C ILE A 354 -10.85 4.90 17.88
N GLY A 355 -9.77 4.17 17.56
CA GLY A 355 -9.83 2.77 17.13
C GLY A 355 -10.56 2.58 15.80
N ASN A 356 -10.82 1.31 15.45
CA ASN A 356 -11.43 0.94 14.16
C ASN A 356 -12.73 0.13 14.28
N ALA A 357 -13.16 -0.15 15.51
CA ALA A 357 -14.50 -0.64 15.78
C ALA A 357 -15.56 0.31 15.20
N LEU A 358 -16.37 -0.22 14.28
CA LEU A 358 -17.60 0.40 13.80
C LEU A 358 -18.77 0.09 14.76
N PRO A 359 -19.92 0.78 14.66
CA PRO A 359 -21.08 0.55 15.51
C PRO A 359 -21.51 -0.92 15.53
N LYS A 360 -21.88 -1.42 16.72
CA LYS A 360 -22.39 -2.79 16.84
C LYS A 360 -23.72 -2.91 16.09
N ALA A 361 -23.69 -3.65 14.98
CA ALA A 361 -24.82 -3.84 14.08
C ALA A 361 -26.04 -4.47 14.78
N GLY A 362 -27.23 -4.03 14.37
CA GLY A 362 -28.52 -4.50 14.88
C GLY A 362 -29.39 -5.17 13.81
N ALA A 363 -30.61 -5.49 14.21
CA ALA A 363 -31.69 -6.02 13.36
C ALA A 363 -32.69 -4.92 12.95
N ILE A 364 -32.19 -3.72 12.68
CA ILE A 364 -32.97 -2.54 12.28
C ILE A 364 -32.23 -1.79 11.18
N GLN A 365 -32.96 -1.08 10.31
CA GLN A 365 -32.37 -0.37 9.17
C GLN A 365 -31.50 0.79 9.65
N VAL A 366 -30.26 0.91 9.16
CA VAL A 366 -29.32 1.99 9.50
C VAL A 366 -29.05 2.84 8.28
N ASN A 367 -29.56 4.06 8.23
CA ASN A 367 -29.25 5.04 7.18
C ASN A 367 -28.21 6.05 7.68
N CYS A 368 -27.22 6.37 6.84
CA CYS A 368 -26.18 7.35 7.18
C CYS A 368 -26.37 8.63 6.36
N ILE A 369 -26.40 9.78 7.04
CA ILE A 369 -26.63 11.10 6.45
C ILE A 369 -25.36 11.94 6.62
N VAL A 370 -24.86 12.52 5.53
CA VAL A 370 -23.64 13.32 5.53
C VAL A 370 -23.77 14.56 4.63
N SER A 371 -23.28 15.69 5.11
CA SER A 371 -23.11 16.94 4.34
C SER A 371 -21.69 17.56 4.46
N ALA A 372 -20.77 16.93 5.19
CA ALA A 372 -19.39 17.42 5.27
C ALA A 372 -18.65 17.25 3.93
N ALA A 373 -17.81 18.23 3.58
CA ALA A 373 -16.98 18.17 2.37
C ALA A 373 -15.84 17.13 2.50
N SER A 374 -15.19 17.07 3.67
CA SER A 374 -14.35 15.94 4.09
C SER A 374 -15.24 14.90 4.77
N ASN A 375 -15.16 13.65 4.36
CA ASN A 375 -15.96 12.54 4.93
C ASN A 375 -15.32 11.19 4.58
N ASN A 376 -15.71 10.13 5.28
CA ASN A 376 -15.28 8.76 5.03
C ASN A 376 -16.46 7.88 4.58
N LEU A 377 -16.76 7.92 3.28
CA LEU A 377 -17.83 7.09 2.69
C LEU A 377 -17.59 5.58 2.87
N LYS A 378 -16.34 5.11 2.98
CA LYS A 378 -16.04 3.68 3.22
C LYS A 378 -16.59 3.25 4.57
N ASN A 379 -16.35 4.04 5.62
CA ASN A 379 -16.91 3.80 6.94
C ASN A 379 -18.44 3.88 6.90
N LEU A 380 -19.02 4.97 6.38
CA LEU A 380 -20.48 5.12 6.32
C LEU A 380 -21.17 3.95 5.57
N LEU A 381 -20.60 3.47 4.46
CA LEU A 381 -21.10 2.29 3.75
C LEU A 381 -21.01 1.03 4.61
N ALA A 382 -19.87 0.77 5.28
CA ALA A 382 -19.70 -0.37 6.18
C ALA A 382 -20.66 -0.32 7.40
N ILE A 383 -21.00 0.87 7.89
CA ILE A 383 -21.99 1.08 8.97
C ILE A 383 -23.40 0.73 8.50
N THR A 384 -23.80 1.12 7.28
CA THR A 384 -25.08 0.67 6.70
C THR A 384 -25.08 -0.84 6.45
N GLY A 385 -23.93 -1.38 6.04
CA GLY A 385 -23.58 -2.80 6.02
C GLY A 385 -24.66 -3.68 5.40
N THR A 386 -25.31 -4.48 6.25
CA THR A 386 -26.31 -5.48 5.87
C THR A 386 -27.69 -5.17 6.45
N SER A 387 -27.90 -3.93 6.92
CA SER A 387 -29.17 -3.46 7.50
C SER A 387 -30.25 -3.14 6.46
N GLY A 388 -29.86 -3.01 5.18
CA GLY A 388 -30.73 -2.52 4.11
C GLY A 388 -30.86 -0.99 4.07
N GLY A 389 -30.19 -0.24 4.95
CA GLY A 389 -30.15 1.23 4.85
C GLY A 389 -29.15 1.75 3.81
N ALA A 390 -29.20 3.07 3.57
CA ALA A 390 -28.41 3.74 2.56
C ALA A 390 -27.55 4.89 3.12
N VAL A 391 -26.43 5.17 2.44
CA VAL A 391 -25.68 6.42 2.61
C VAL A 391 -26.29 7.51 1.74
N ILE A 392 -26.52 8.68 2.34
CA ILE A 392 -27.12 9.87 1.74
C ILE A 392 -26.13 11.03 1.88
N ASN A 393 -25.55 11.47 0.77
CA ASN A 393 -24.75 12.68 0.74
C ASN A 393 -25.65 13.86 0.30
N LEU A 394 -25.96 14.77 1.21
CA LEU A 394 -26.85 15.90 0.93
C LEU A 394 -26.21 16.97 0.04
N ASN A 395 -24.90 16.92 -0.23
CA ASN A 395 -24.25 17.87 -1.15
C ASN A 395 -24.54 17.55 -2.62
N ASN A 396 -24.89 16.31 -2.95
CA ASN A 396 -25.28 15.90 -4.31
C ASN A 396 -26.71 15.35 -4.41
N THR A 397 -27.43 15.20 -3.29
CA THR A 397 -28.81 14.70 -3.23
C THR A 397 -29.75 15.76 -2.67
N SER A 398 -30.88 16.04 -3.33
CA SER A 398 -31.88 16.98 -2.80
C SER A 398 -32.53 16.41 -1.53
N VAL A 399 -32.94 17.28 -0.58
CA VAL A 399 -33.64 16.86 0.64
C VAL A 399 -34.94 16.11 0.34
N ALA A 400 -35.61 16.40 -0.79
CA ALA A 400 -36.82 15.69 -1.20
C ALA A 400 -36.56 14.28 -1.71
N ASP A 401 -35.43 14.05 -2.39
CA ASP A 401 -35.09 12.76 -2.98
C ASP A 401 -34.27 11.88 -2.02
N ALA A 402 -33.54 12.50 -1.09
CA ALA A 402 -32.94 11.86 0.07
C ALA A 402 -33.98 11.12 0.92
N VAL A 403 -35.12 11.77 1.23
CA VAL A 403 -36.25 11.19 1.97
C VAL A 403 -36.80 9.95 1.24
N LYS A 404 -37.17 10.10 -0.04
CA LYS A 404 -37.65 8.99 -0.90
C LYS A 404 -36.68 7.82 -1.04
N LYS A 405 -35.37 8.06 -0.87
CA LYS A 405 -34.32 7.04 -0.99
C LYS A 405 -34.21 6.17 0.27
N ILE A 406 -34.43 6.73 1.46
CA ILE A 406 -34.38 5.97 2.73
C ILE A 406 -35.73 5.38 3.16
N GLU A 407 -36.83 5.78 2.52
CA GLU A 407 -38.15 5.11 2.57
C GLU A 407 -38.15 3.70 1.95
N LYS A 408 -36.98 3.20 1.54
CA LYS A 408 -36.77 1.86 1.00
C LYS A 408 -35.59 1.20 1.68
N ALA A 409 -35.73 -0.10 1.93
CA ALA A 409 -34.65 -0.95 2.40
C ALA A 409 -34.16 -1.88 1.28
N GLU A 410 -32.85 -2.04 1.15
CA GLU A 410 -32.24 -2.98 0.21
C GLU A 410 -32.38 -4.43 0.68
N ASN A 411 -32.58 -5.33 -0.28
CA ASN A 411 -32.60 -6.77 -0.12
C ASN A 411 -31.27 -7.38 -0.59
N PHE A 412 -30.82 -8.39 0.16
CA PHE A 412 -29.67 -9.25 -0.09
C PHE A 412 -30.12 -10.72 0.01
N LEU A 413 -29.34 -11.65 -0.54
CA LEU A 413 -29.40 -13.05 -0.11
C LEU A 413 -28.62 -13.15 1.21
N VAL A 414 -29.31 -13.27 2.34
CA VAL A 414 -28.69 -13.11 3.68
C VAL A 414 -28.22 -14.40 4.32
N LYS A 415 -28.88 -15.53 4.05
CA LYS A 415 -28.46 -16.86 4.51
C LYS A 415 -29.12 -17.97 3.70
N TYR A 416 -28.74 -19.21 3.98
CA TYR A 416 -29.38 -20.42 3.45
C TYR A 416 -29.62 -21.44 4.56
N ASN A 417 -30.55 -22.37 4.33
CA ASN A 417 -30.72 -23.60 5.11
C ASN A 417 -30.57 -24.82 4.18
N GLY A 418 -29.97 -25.91 4.66
CA GLY A 418 -29.86 -27.16 3.89
C GLY A 418 -29.01 -28.22 4.59
N ASN A 419 -29.64 -29.24 5.19
CA ASN A 419 -29.02 -30.18 6.14
C ASN A 419 -27.82 -31.00 5.60
N SER A 420 -27.70 -31.13 4.27
CA SER A 420 -26.64 -31.91 3.60
C SER A 420 -25.86 -31.09 2.56
N ILE A 421 -25.94 -29.76 2.64
CA ILE A 421 -25.50 -28.81 1.61
C ILE A 421 -24.60 -27.75 2.26
N ASN A 422 -23.42 -27.48 1.69
CA ASN A 422 -22.46 -26.49 2.18
C ASN A 422 -22.11 -25.50 1.06
N ILE A 423 -22.54 -24.25 1.18
CA ILE A 423 -22.24 -23.16 0.23
C ILE A 423 -20.92 -22.47 0.63
N LYS A 424 -20.09 -22.13 -0.37
CA LYS A 424 -18.75 -21.52 -0.19
C LYS A 424 -18.74 -19.99 -0.25
N GLU A 425 -19.76 -19.38 -0.83
CA GLU A 425 -19.89 -17.93 -0.88
C GLU A 425 -20.00 -17.32 0.52
N GLN A 426 -19.41 -16.14 0.69
CA GLN A 426 -19.64 -15.33 1.89
C GLN A 426 -20.99 -14.63 1.78
N PHE A 427 -21.71 -14.57 2.90
CA PHE A 427 -23.02 -13.92 2.99
C PHE A 427 -22.90 -12.60 3.76
N PRO A 428 -23.74 -11.59 3.45
CA PRO A 428 -24.82 -11.64 2.47
C PRO A 428 -24.35 -11.29 1.05
N ILE A 429 -25.11 -11.75 0.04
CA ILE A 429 -24.83 -11.47 -1.37
C ILE A 429 -25.82 -10.41 -1.89
N LYS A 430 -25.29 -9.32 -2.48
CA LYS A 430 -26.08 -8.21 -3.01
C LYS A 430 -26.89 -8.63 -4.25
N LEU A 431 -28.13 -8.14 -4.35
CA LEU A 431 -29.05 -8.45 -5.45
C LEU A 431 -28.90 -7.46 -6.63
N GLY A 432 -29.52 -7.83 -7.77
CA GLY A 432 -29.55 -7.02 -9.00
C GLY A 432 -28.98 -7.71 -10.24
N LYS A 433 -28.42 -8.92 -10.08
CA LYS A 433 -28.03 -9.87 -11.14
C LYS A 433 -28.31 -11.29 -10.65
N SER A 434 -28.14 -12.31 -11.50
CA SER A 434 -28.09 -13.71 -11.05
C SER A 434 -26.93 -13.94 -10.07
N ILE A 435 -27.20 -14.76 -9.05
CA ILE A 435 -26.23 -15.18 -8.04
C ILE A 435 -25.58 -16.49 -8.51
N LEU A 436 -24.26 -16.59 -8.38
CA LEU A 436 -23.46 -17.76 -8.76
C LEU A 436 -22.87 -18.45 -7.52
N LEU A 437 -23.64 -19.38 -6.98
CA LEU A 437 -23.32 -20.21 -5.83
C LEU A 437 -22.43 -21.40 -6.22
N SER A 438 -21.58 -21.83 -5.29
CA SER A 438 -20.75 -23.03 -5.40
C SER A 438 -20.63 -23.74 -4.05
N GLY A 439 -20.65 -25.06 -4.05
CA GLY A 439 -20.69 -25.82 -2.80
C GLY A 439 -20.47 -27.32 -2.91
N THR A 440 -20.68 -28.02 -1.80
CA THR A 440 -20.72 -29.48 -1.71
C THR A 440 -22.06 -29.97 -1.23
N ILE A 441 -22.45 -31.16 -1.68
CA ILE A 441 -23.69 -31.85 -1.31
C ILE A 441 -23.37 -33.33 -1.00
N GLN A 442 -23.84 -33.83 0.14
CA GLN A 442 -23.58 -35.22 0.55
C GLN A 442 -24.60 -36.21 -0.06
N GLN A 443 -25.86 -35.78 -0.15
CA GLN A 443 -26.99 -36.54 -0.69
C GLN A 443 -28.03 -35.55 -1.22
N GLN A 444 -28.94 -36.00 -2.09
CA GLN A 444 -30.03 -35.16 -2.62
C GLN A 444 -30.85 -34.51 -1.49
N GLY A 445 -31.32 -33.27 -1.70
CA GLY A 445 -32.06 -32.54 -0.68
C GLY A 445 -32.44 -31.11 -1.06
N ASN A 446 -33.19 -30.45 -0.17
CA ASN A 446 -33.64 -29.07 -0.36
C ASN A 446 -32.57 -28.07 0.11
N LEU A 447 -32.25 -27.13 -0.77
CA LEU A 447 -31.57 -25.87 -0.45
C LEU A 447 -32.63 -24.77 -0.36
N GLN A 448 -32.70 -24.10 0.77
CA GLN A 448 -33.55 -22.94 0.98
C GLN A 448 -32.70 -21.67 1.01
N LEU A 449 -32.99 -20.71 0.14
CA LEU A 449 -32.35 -19.39 0.08
C LEU A 449 -33.25 -18.33 0.74
N LEU A 450 -32.68 -17.54 1.65
CA LEU A 450 -33.43 -16.57 2.45
C LEU A 450 -32.96 -15.15 2.12
N TYR A 451 -33.88 -14.34 1.59
CA TYR A 451 -33.63 -12.99 1.11
C TYR A 451 -34.25 -11.94 2.03
N GLY A 452 -33.60 -10.78 2.11
CA GLY A 452 -33.99 -9.69 3.00
C GLY A 452 -32.77 -8.91 3.46
N ASN A 453 -32.76 -8.47 4.71
CA ASN A 453 -31.61 -7.85 5.37
C ASN A 453 -31.61 -8.26 6.85
N ASN A 454 -30.76 -7.65 7.69
CA ASN A 454 -30.73 -7.96 9.12
C ASN A 454 -32.07 -7.72 9.85
N SER A 455 -32.94 -6.87 9.30
CA SER A 455 -34.19 -6.45 9.94
C SER A 455 -35.38 -7.36 9.59
N ALA A 456 -35.41 -7.91 8.38
CA ALA A 456 -36.48 -8.80 7.93
C ALA A 456 -36.00 -9.80 6.88
N ILE A 457 -36.48 -11.04 6.96
CA ILE A 457 -36.53 -11.95 5.81
C ILE A 457 -37.79 -11.59 5.02
N THR A 458 -37.62 -11.08 3.80
CA THR A 458 -38.70 -10.60 2.94
C THR A 458 -39.16 -11.66 1.94
N LYS A 459 -38.31 -12.65 1.62
CA LYS A 459 -38.68 -13.82 0.81
C LYS A 459 -37.81 -15.03 1.15
N THR A 460 -38.40 -16.21 0.98
CA THR A 460 -37.70 -17.50 0.98
C THR A 460 -37.93 -18.18 -0.38
N GLU A 461 -36.92 -18.85 -0.93
CA GLU A 461 -37.04 -19.66 -2.16
C GLU A 461 -36.40 -21.04 -1.94
N ASP A 462 -37.14 -22.10 -2.25
CA ASP A 462 -36.73 -23.50 -2.03
C ASP A 462 -36.36 -24.18 -3.36
N TYR A 463 -35.25 -24.93 -3.35
CA TYR A 463 -34.67 -25.60 -4.52
C TYR A 463 -34.26 -27.04 -4.18
N PHE A 464 -34.83 -28.03 -4.87
CA PHE A 464 -34.39 -29.42 -4.74
C PHE A 464 -33.12 -29.66 -5.57
N LEU A 465 -32.06 -30.16 -4.92
CA LEU A 465 -30.79 -30.53 -5.56
C LEU A 465 -30.67 -32.05 -5.64
N SER A 466 -30.58 -32.60 -6.86
CA SER A 466 -30.58 -34.05 -7.13
C SER A 466 -29.24 -34.75 -6.86
N ALA A 467 -28.12 -34.02 -6.76
CA ALA A 467 -26.76 -34.56 -6.66
C ALA A 467 -26.35 -35.52 -7.81
N THR A 468 -27.05 -35.48 -8.95
CA THR A 468 -26.79 -36.31 -10.14
C THR A 468 -25.70 -35.68 -11.00
N ASP A 469 -24.56 -36.36 -11.14
CA ASP A 469 -23.44 -35.91 -11.96
C ASP A 469 -23.87 -35.61 -13.42
N ASN A 470 -23.59 -34.39 -13.88
CA ASN A 470 -24.05 -33.87 -15.18
C ASN A 470 -23.06 -32.85 -15.79
N CYS A 471 -21.83 -32.77 -15.27
CA CYS A 471 -20.93 -31.65 -15.49
C CYS A 471 -19.46 -32.09 -15.34
N SER A 472 -18.51 -31.42 -16.00
CA SER A 472 -17.09 -31.76 -15.84
C SER A 472 -16.55 -31.38 -14.46
N GLU A 473 -15.72 -32.24 -13.86
CA GLU A 473 -15.01 -31.97 -12.59
C GLU A 473 -14.27 -30.61 -12.64
N GLU A 474 -13.68 -30.30 -13.80
CA GLU A 474 -12.98 -29.04 -14.04
C GLU A 474 -13.84 -27.79 -13.80
N ALA A 475 -15.16 -27.82 -14.04
CA ALA A 475 -15.99 -26.63 -13.99
C ALA A 475 -16.01 -26.01 -12.59
N TYR A 476 -16.16 -26.85 -11.57
CA TYR A 476 -16.11 -26.44 -10.17
C TYR A 476 -14.73 -25.92 -9.78
N LYS A 477 -13.65 -26.66 -10.12
CA LYS A 477 -12.28 -26.23 -9.83
C LYS A 477 -11.94 -24.89 -10.49
N LYS A 478 -12.24 -24.75 -11.79
CA LYS A 478 -12.00 -23.52 -12.56
C LYS A 478 -12.73 -22.33 -11.94
N LEU A 479 -13.98 -22.48 -11.49
CA LEU A 479 -14.69 -21.37 -10.85
C LEU A 479 -14.08 -20.97 -9.49
N LEU A 480 -13.64 -21.92 -8.66
CA LEU A 480 -12.97 -21.59 -7.40
C LEU A 480 -11.64 -20.86 -7.64
N MET A 481 -10.85 -21.32 -8.61
CA MET A 481 -9.61 -20.66 -9.05
C MET A 481 -9.90 -19.22 -9.50
N LEU A 482 -10.93 -19.00 -10.32
CA LEU A 482 -11.31 -17.65 -10.79
C LEU A 482 -11.75 -16.73 -9.63
N LYS A 483 -12.52 -17.24 -8.66
CA LYS A 483 -12.94 -16.49 -7.47
C LYS A 483 -11.75 -16.12 -6.57
N ALA A 484 -10.79 -17.02 -6.40
CA ALA A 484 -9.55 -16.76 -5.67
C ALA A 484 -8.65 -15.74 -6.39
N TYR A 485 -8.49 -15.87 -7.71
CA TYR A 485 -7.75 -14.93 -8.55
C TYR A 485 -8.32 -13.52 -8.46
N ASP A 486 -9.64 -13.34 -8.64
CA ASP A 486 -10.28 -12.03 -8.61
C ASP A 486 -10.11 -11.36 -7.23
N SER A 487 -10.22 -12.13 -6.14
CA SER A 487 -9.98 -11.62 -4.79
C SER A 487 -8.52 -11.17 -4.58
N LEU A 488 -7.56 -11.99 -4.98
CA LEU A 488 -6.12 -11.69 -4.88
C LEU A 488 -5.69 -10.51 -5.77
N MET A 489 -6.36 -10.29 -6.90
CA MET A 489 -6.00 -9.26 -7.88
C MET A 489 -6.67 -7.90 -7.63
N TYR A 490 -7.83 -7.85 -6.97
CA TYR A 490 -8.66 -6.63 -6.88
C TYR A 490 -9.14 -6.23 -5.49
N ASN A 491 -9.24 -7.14 -4.52
CA ASN A 491 -9.80 -6.80 -3.20
C ASN A 491 -8.74 -6.37 -2.19
N ASN A 492 -7.52 -6.90 -2.31
CA ASN A 492 -6.42 -6.61 -1.39
C ASN A 492 -5.45 -5.58 -2.02
N TYR A 493 -5.37 -4.39 -1.43
CA TYR A 493 -4.45 -3.34 -1.88
C TYR A 493 -3.00 -3.64 -1.48
N GLN A 494 -2.08 -3.44 -2.45
CA GLN A 494 -0.63 -3.29 -2.33
C GLN A 494 0.26 -4.51 -1.99
N TYR A 495 1.40 -4.52 -2.69
CA TYR A 495 2.79 -4.83 -2.27
C TYR A 495 3.07 -5.96 -1.27
N TYR A 496 2.45 -6.00 -0.09
CA TYR A 496 2.79 -6.89 1.04
C TYR A 496 2.31 -8.35 0.89
N HIS A 497 1.68 -8.69 -0.24
CA HIS A 497 1.13 -10.03 -0.52
C HIS A 497 1.64 -10.62 -1.84
N TRP A 498 2.74 -10.12 -2.40
CA TRP A 498 3.33 -10.63 -3.63
C TRP A 498 3.66 -12.13 -3.54
N GLN A 499 4.06 -12.62 -2.36
CA GLN A 499 4.32 -14.03 -2.06
C GLN A 499 3.06 -14.89 -2.27
N ASN A 500 1.88 -14.41 -1.85
CA ASN A 500 0.61 -15.12 -2.06
C ASN A 500 0.26 -15.22 -3.55
N MET A 501 0.56 -14.18 -4.33
CA MET A 501 0.35 -14.16 -5.78
C MET A 501 1.29 -15.14 -6.49
N VAL A 502 2.55 -15.25 -6.05
CA VAL A 502 3.50 -16.27 -6.50
C VAL A 502 2.98 -17.68 -6.17
N VAL A 503 2.64 -17.96 -4.90
CA VAL A 503 2.16 -19.27 -4.47
C VAL A 503 0.91 -19.69 -5.23
N PHE A 504 -0.04 -18.77 -5.43
CA PHE A 504 -1.24 -19.01 -6.23
C PHE A 504 -0.92 -19.29 -7.71
N GLY A 505 -0.12 -18.44 -8.35
CA GLY A 505 0.29 -18.60 -9.76
C GLY A 505 1.04 -19.90 -10.03
N LEU A 506 1.94 -20.30 -9.13
CA LEU A 506 2.70 -21.56 -9.22
C LEU A 506 1.86 -22.82 -8.91
N THR A 507 0.71 -22.68 -8.24
CA THR A 507 -0.14 -23.79 -7.80
C THR A 507 -1.30 -24.03 -8.75
N GLU A 508 -2.06 -22.98 -9.10
CA GLU A 508 -3.16 -23.08 -10.07
C GLU A 508 -2.71 -22.95 -11.53
N LYS A 509 -1.41 -22.78 -11.78
CA LYS A 509 -0.81 -22.59 -13.11
C LYS A 509 -1.42 -21.37 -13.82
N VAL A 510 -1.23 -20.18 -13.24
CA VAL A 510 -1.75 -18.92 -13.80
C VAL A 510 -0.72 -17.80 -13.87
N VAL A 511 -0.86 -16.95 -14.89
CA VAL A 511 -0.09 -15.71 -15.02
C VAL A 511 -0.67 -14.65 -14.07
N THR A 512 0.20 -14.09 -13.24
CA THR A 512 -0.06 -12.97 -12.33
C THR A 512 1.02 -11.90 -12.57
N PRO A 513 0.92 -10.69 -11.99
CA PRO A 513 2.03 -9.73 -12.00
C PRO A 513 3.37 -10.29 -11.45
N GLN A 514 3.34 -11.37 -10.67
CA GLN A 514 4.51 -11.99 -10.03
C GLN A 514 4.93 -13.34 -10.65
N THR A 515 4.16 -13.88 -11.59
CA THR A 515 4.45 -15.16 -12.27
C THR A 515 4.45 -14.99 -13.78
N SER A 516 5.12 -15.92 -14.49
CA SER A 516 5.21 -15.89 -15.96
C SER A 516 5.36 -17.29 -16.49
N TYR A 517 4.79 -17.55 -17.67
CA TYR A 517 5.03 -18.78 -18.40
C TYR A 517 6.31 -18.66 -19.22
N LEU A 518 7.12 -19.72 -19.22
CA LEU A 518 8.35 -19.85 -20.00
C LEU A 518 8.39 -21.22 -20.68
N VAL A 519 8.49 -21.25 -22.00
CA VAL A 519 8.89 -22.45 -22.76
C VAL A 519 10.36 -22.33 -23.11
N LEU A 520 11.11 -23.43 -22.96
CA LEU A 520 12.50 -23.55 -23.40
C LEU A 520 12.64 -24.74 -24.36
N GLU A 521 13.50 -24.62 -25.37
CA GLU A 521 13.71 -25.66 -26.38
C GLU A 521 14.55 -26.84 -25.87
N ARG A 522 15.54 -26.59 -25.01
CA ARG A 522 16.56 -27.58 -24.61
C ARG A 522 16.36 -28.02 -23.16
N ILE A 523 16.56 -29.31 -22.88
CA ILE A 523 16.37 -29.89 -21.54
C ILE A 523 17.40 -29.35 -20.55
N GLU A 524 18.62 -29.10 -21.01
CA GLU A 524 19.73 -28.56 -20.24
C GLU A 524 19.43 -27.17 -19.68
N ASP A 525 18.64 -26.34 -20.40
CA ASP A 525 18.30 -25.00 -19.92
C ASP A 525 17.28 -25.04 -18.77
N TYR A 526 16.36 -26.02 -18.75
CA TYR A 526 15.51 -26.26 -17.58
C TYR A 526 16.33 -26.57 -16.33
N ILE A 527 17.38 -27.40 -16.47
CA ILE A 527 18.31 -27.75 -15.40
C ILE A 527 19.14 -26.53 -14.98
N ASN A 528 19.81 -25.87 -15.94
CA ASN A 528 20.75 -24.77 -15.71
C ASN A 528 20.11 -23.56 -14.99
N TYR A 529 18.89 -23.19 -15.38
CA TYR A 529 18.17 -22.06 -14.78
C TYR A 529 17.19 -22.49 -13.66
N LYS A 530 17.23 -23.77 -13.25
CA LYS A 530 16.38 -24.37 -12.22
C LYS A 530 14.88 -24.14 -12.44
N ILE A 531 14.43 -24.24 -13.69
CA ILE A 531 13.03 -24.09 -14.09
C ILE A 531 12.33 -25.44 -13.90
N ALA A 532 11.05 -25.44 -13.48
CA ALA A 532 10.23 -26.65 -13.50
C ALA A 532 10.21 -27.26 -14.91
N PRO A 533 10.55 -28.54 -15.12
CA PRO A 533 10.35 -29.15 -16.43
C PRO A 533 8.85 -29.27 -16.74
N PRO A 534 8.42 -29.14 -18.01
CA PRO A 534 7.09 -29.56 -18.43
C PRO A 534 6.98 -31.08 -18.32
N LYS A 535 5.75 -31.60 -18.23
CA LYS A 535 5.49 -33.03 -17.96
C LYS A 535 6.19 -33.99 -18.94
N GLU A 536 6.37 -33.59 -20.21
CA GLU A 536 7.09 -34.39 -21.22
C GLU A 536 8.62 -34.49 -21.02
N LEU A 537 9.19 -33.71 -20.10
CA LEU A 537 10.62 -33.71 -19.76
C LEU A 537 10.90 -34.11 -18.30
N GLU A 538 9.88 -34.35 -17.46
CA GLU A 538 10.04 -34.68 -16.04
C GLU A 538 10.92 -35.93 -15.82
N GLU A 539 10.62 -37.03 -16.53
CA GLU A 539 11.38 -38.29 -16.44
C GLU A 539 12.84 -38.12 -16.88
N LYS A 540 13.06 -37.48 -18.04
CA LYS A 540 14.41 -37.21 -18.58
C LYS A 540 15.23 -36.24 -17.72
N CYS A 541 14.57 -35.31 -17.03
CA CYS A 541 15.23 -34.47 -16.05
C CYS A 541 15.68 -35.29 -14.84
N ALA A 542 14.86 -36.24 -14.36
CA ALA A 542 15.24 -37.14 -13.29
C ALA A 542 16.39 -38.08 -13.67
N GLU A 543 16.44 -38.59 -14.91
CA GLU A 543 17.59 -39.33 -15.47
C GLU A 543 18.89 -38.50 -15.43
N LEU A 544 18.79 -37.19 -15.70
CA LEU A 544 19.89 -36.22 -15.58
C LEU A 544 20.13 -35.73 -14.14
N ASN A 545 19.63 -36.45 -13.13
CA ASN A 545 19.69 -36.13 -11.69
C ASN A 545 19.02 -34.79 -11.28
N TYR A 546 18.23 -34.18 -12.16
CA TYR A 546 17.48 -32.96 -11.89
C TYR A 546 16.01 -33.26 -11.53
N VAL A 547 15.78 -33.60 -10.26
CA VAL A 547 14.43 -33.56 -9.67
C VAL A 547 14.15 -32.12 -9.23
N TYR A 548 13.21 -31.44 -9.88
CA TYR A 548 12.88 -30.06 -9.52
C TYR A 548 12.26 -29.98 -8.12
N ARG A 549 13.09 -29.59 -7.14
CA ARG A 549 12.64 -29.14 -5.83
C ARG A 549 12.49 -27.63 -5.91
N SER A 550 11.25 -27.17 -5.90
CA SER A 550 10.95 -25.75 -5.70
C SER A 550 11.26 -25.41 -4.24
N ASP A 551 12.51 -25.06 -3.93
CA ASP A 551 12.96 -24.69 -2.58
C ASP A 551 12.12 -23.52 -2.01
N TYR A 552 11.60 -22.65 -2.89
CA TYR A 552 10.60 -21.64 -2.56
C TYR A 552 9.27 -22.22 -2.05
N LYS A 553 8.78 -23.36 -2.54
CA LYS A 553 7.65 -24.06 -1.88
C LYS A 553 8.08 -24.66 -0.54
N ILE A 554 9.33 -25.09 -0.35
CA ILE A 554 9.77 -25.62 0.93
C ILE A 554 9.84 -24.51 2.00
N GLN A 555 10.18 -23.27 1.62
CA GLN A 555 10.15 -22.12 2.54
C GLN A 555 8.75 -21.46 2.65
N ALA A 556 7.99 -21.33 1.55
CA ALA A 556 6.68 -20.66 1.56
C ALA A 556 5.48 -21.59 1.88
N LEU A 557 5.62 -22.92 1.75
CA LEU A 557 4.71 -23.89 2.38
C LEU A 557 5.18 -24.30 3.77
N LYS A 558 6.33 -23.80 4.25
CA LYS A 558 6.60 -23.84 5.67
C LYS A 558 5.58 -22.91 6.32
N GLN A 559 4.57 -23.49 6.96
CA GLN A 559 3.91 -22.81 8.06
C GLN A 559 5.01 -22.55 9.08
N TYR A 560 5.50 -21.30 9.16
CA TYR A 560 6.45 -20.92 10.20
C TYR A 560 5.76 -21.21 11.52
N THR A 561 6.34 -22.11 12.29
CA THR A 561 5.75 -22.56 13.54
C THR A 561 6.08 -21.57 14.66
N GLU A 562 5.34 -21.64 15.76
CA GLU A 562 5.76 -21.02 17.02
C GLU A 562 7.19 -21.44 17.39
N GLN A 563 7.55 -22.70 17.16
CA GLN A 563 8.90 -23.22 17.40
C GLN A 563 9.96 -22.56 16.50
N ASP A 564 9.65 -22.24 15.24
CA ASP A 564 10.55 -21.49 14.35
C ASP A 564 10.78 -20.06 14.84
N ALA A 565 9.70 -19.37 15.25
CA ALA A 565 9.78 -18.03 15.82
C ALA A 565 10.62 -18.03 17.11
N LEU A 566 10.33 -18.94 18.04
CA LEU A 566 11.08 -19.11 19.29
C LEU A 566 12.55 -19.48 19.04
N GLN A 567 12.87 -20.29 18.02
CA GLN A 567 14.26 -20.61 17.68
C GLN A 567 15.01 -19.38 17.15
N ALA A 568 14.36 -18.56 16.33
CA ALA A 568 14.95 -17.33 15.81
C ALA A 568 15.19 -16.30 16.94
N VAL A 569 14.24 -16.14 17.86
CA VAL A 569 14.37 -15.26 19.04
C VAL A 569 15.45 -15.78 19.99
N ALA A 570 15.50 -17.09 20.26
CA ALA A 570 16.56 -17.72 21.06
C ALA A 570 17.94 -17.50 20.43
N ASN A 571 18.07 -17.62 19.11
CA ASN A 571 19.31 -17.36 18.39
C ASN A 571 19.76 -15.89 18.48
N GLU A 572 18.84 -14.93 18.45
CA GLU A 572 19.17 -13.51 18.64
C GLU A 572 19.57 -13.22 20.09
N TYR A 573 18.78 -13.70 21.06
CA TYR A 573 19.05 -13.55 22.49
C TYR A 573 20.40 -14.20 22.88
N ASN A 574 20.77 -15.32 22.26
CA ASN A 574 22.05 -15.99 22.48
C ASN A 574 23.27 -15.13 22.12
N LYS A 575 23.15 -14.12 21.24
CA LYS A 575 24.20 -13.11 21.00
C LYS A 575 24.40 -12.23 22.25
N LYS A 576 23.30 -11.84 22.90
CA LYS A 576 23.26 -11.05 24.13
C LYS A 576 23.78 -11.86 25.33
N VAL A 577 23.44 -13.15 25.39
CA VAL A 577 24.01 -14.12 26.35
C VAL A 577 25.54 -14.15 26.24
N ARG A 578 26.09 -14.34 25.02
CA ARG A 578 27.54 -14.38 24.79
C ARG A 578 28.25 -13.06 25.09
N TRP A 579 27.62 -11.92 24.82
CA TRP A 579 28.13 -10.60 25.22
C TRP A 579 28.17 -10.46 26.76
N TRP A 580 27.09 -10.85 27.45
CA TRP A 580 26.98 -10.72 28.90
C TRP A 580 27.94 -11.65 29.65
N ASN A 581 28.16 -12.88 29.17
CA ASN A 581 29.19 -13.80 29.63
C ASN A 581 29.54 -14.81 28.50
N ALA A 582 30.79 -14.79 28.02
CA ALA A 582 31.22 -15.66 26.94
C ALA A 582 31.12 -17.17 27.28
N GLY A 583 31.28 -17.54 28.56
CA GLY A 583 31.18 -18.94 29.03
C GLY A 583 29.75 -19.43 29.33
N GLU A 584 28.74 -18.58 29.14
CA GLU A 584 27.37 -18.82 29.58
C GLU A 584 26.65 -19.94 28.82
N ALA A 585 25.71 -20.64 29.46
CA ALA A 585 24.89 -21.64 28.80
C ALA A 585 23.87 -20.96 27.85
N LEU A 586 23.88 -21.35 26.57
CA LEU A 586 22.94 -20.84 25.57
C LEU A 586 21.52 -21.38 25.77
N ILE A 587 20.54 -20.57 25.39
CA ILE A 587 19.15 -20.99 25.21
C ILE A 587 19.12 -21.99 24.05
N ASP A 588 18.56 -23.18 24.32
CA ASP A 588 18.33 -24.23 23.34
C ASP A 588 16.92 -24.78 23.56
N ILE A 589 15.97 -24.37 22.71
CA ILE A 589 14.56 -24.77 22.85
C ILE A 589 14.30 -26.21 22.37
N THR A 590 15.28 -26.89 21.76
CA THR A 590 15.13 -28.26 21.24
C THR A 590 15.36 -29.32 22.32
N LYS A 591 16.09 -28.97 23.40
CA LYS A 591 16.21 -29.83 24.57
C LYS A 591 14.91 -29.85 25.35
N THR A 592 14.44 -31.05 25.70
CA THR A 592 13.39 -31.23 26.72
C THR A 592 13.83 -30.53 28.00
N ALA A 593 13.09 -29.50 28.40
CA ALA A 593 13.37 -28.77 29.62
C ALA A 593 13.32 -29.74 30.82
N PRO A 594 14.31 -29.71 31.74
CA PRO A 594 14.24 -30.52 32.95
C PRO A 594 13.06 -30.05 33.78
N VAL A 595 12.13 -30.96 34.09
CA VAL A 595 11.00 -30.68 34.97
C VAL A 595 11.54 -30.30 36.34
N GLN A 596 11.42 -29.02 36.71
CA GLN A 596 11.66 -28.58 38.08
C GLN A 596 10.58 -29.16 38.99
N LYS A 597 10.83 -30.35 39.51
CA LYS A 597 10.31 -30.71 40.83
C LYS A 597 11.02 -29.84 41.87
N THR A 598 10.29 -29.48 42.90
CA THR A 598 10.85 -28.87 44.11
C THR A 598 11.69 -29.89 44.89
N ASP A 599 12.44 -29.35 45.85
CA ASP A 599 12.97 -30.03 47.04
C ASP A 599 14.31 -30.81 46.92
N GLU A 600 15.36 -30.12 47.39
CA GLU A 600 16.53 -30.56 48.17
C GLU A 600 17.50 -31.71 47.76
N ALA A 601 18.70 -31.62 48.34
CA ALA A 601 19.68 -32.69 48.62
C ALA A 601 20.52 -33.35 47.48
N ALA A 602 21.66 -32.69 47.20
CA ALA A 602 23.02 -33.23 47.40
C ALA A 602 23.67 -34.33 46.49
N ALA A 603 24.96 -34.06 46.19
CA ALA A 603 26.12 -34.98 46.24
C ALA A 603 26.49 -35.92 45.05
N ILE A 604 27.76 -35.75 44.59
CA ILE A 604 28.70 -36.78 44.01
C ILE A 604 28.30 -37.29 42.59
N THR A 605 29.14 -37.30 41.54
CA THR A 605 30.54 -37.79 41.39
C THR A 605 31.33 -37.04 40.27
N LYS A 606 32.48 -37.57 39.83
CA LYS A 606 33.52 -36.94 38.95
C LYS A 606 33.54 -37.52 37.51
N SER A 607 34.43 -36.95 36.68
CA SER A 607 35.09 -37.53 35.46
C SER A 607 34.23 -37.69 34.18
N ASP A 608 34.77 -37.64 32.95
CA ASP A 608 36.18 -37.45 32.49
C ASP A 608 36.33 -36.63 31.18
N LYS A 609 37.54 -36.63 30.58
CA LYS A 609 38.05 -35.72 29.51
C LYS A 609 37.84 -36.16 28.04
N GLY A 610 37.95 -35.19 27.13
CA GLY A 610 38.24 -35.32 25.68
C GLY A 610 37.68 -34.10 24.91
N ALA A 611 38.42 -33.18 24.28
CA ALA A 611 39.47 -33.28 23.25
C ALA A 611 38.93 -33.87 21.92
N SER A 612 39.07 -33.26 20.73
CA SER A 612 40.03 -32.21 20.28
C SER A 612 39.60 -31.48 18.98
N SER A 613 40.29 -30.36 18.64
CA SER A 613 40.70 -29.78 17.30
C SER A 613 39.99 -30.14 15.97
N ALA A 614 40.10 -29.42 14.83
CA ALA A 614 40.49 -28.06 14.36
C ALA A 614 40.38 -28.11 12.80
N LEU A 615 40.61 -27.11 11.91
CA LEU A 615 40.98 -25.67 11.90
C LEU A 615 39.77 -24.85 11.33
N VAL A 616 39.73 -23.55 10.97
CA VAL A 616 40.63 -22.42 10.56
C VAL A 616 41.20 -22.44 9.13
N GLN A 617 40.60 -21.62 8.24
CA GLN A 617 41.37 -20.62 7.46
C GLN A 617 40.49 -19.47 6.94
N SER A 618 41.13 -18.35 6.63
CA SER A 618 40.52 -17.04 6.33
C SER A 618 40.92 -16.56 4.93
N ASN A 619 40.20 -15.60 4.36
CA ASN A 619 40.79 -14.68 3.38
C ASN A 619 40.10 -13.32 3.37
N THR A 620 40.88 -12.25 3.28
CA THR A 620 40.46 -10.85 3.23
C THR A 620 40.95 -10.21 1.94
N VAL A 621 40.17 -9.29 1.37
CA VAL A 621 40.59 -8.44 0.24
C VAL A 621 40.15 -7.00 0.51
N VAL A 622 41.07 -6.05 0.30
CA VAL A 622 40.85 -4.61 0.40
C VAL A 622 41.56 -3.92 -0.76
N THR A 623 40.84 -3.11 -1.53
CA THR A 623 41.39 -2.03 -2.36
C THR A 623 40.33 -0.96 -2.56
N GLY A 624 40.71 0.31 -2.44
CA GLY A 624 39.87 1.47 -2.79
C GLY A 624 40.38 2.20 -4.03
N GLY A 625 39.60 3.16 -4.52
CA GLY A 625 40.01 4.06 -5.61
C GLY A 625 39.29 5.41 -5.49
N GLY A 626 40.03 6.50 -5.69
CA GLY A 626 39.48 7.86 -5.62
C GLY A 626 38.74 8.26 -6.90
N GLN A 627 37.68 9.07 -6.76
CA GLN A 627 36.93 9.63 -7.88
C GLN A 627 37.52 10.97 -8.34
N LEU A 628 37.50 11.22 -9.65
CA LEU A 628 37.76 12.51 -10.28
C LEU A 628 36.42 13.19 -10.58
N ASN A 629 36.29 14.48 -10.29
CA ASN A 629 35.06 15.22 -10.54
C ASN A 629 34.90 15.56 -12.03
N GLU A 630 33.81 15.11 -12.65
CA GLU A 630 33.46 15.43 -14.04
C GLU A 630 32.75 16.79 -14.14
N VAL A 631 33.07 17.58 -15.19
CA VAL A 631 32.43 18.88 -15.43
C VAL A 631 31.07 18.70 -16.10
N VAL A 632 30.06 19.32 -15.50
CA VAL A 632 28.65 19.22 -15.87
C VAL A 632 28.23 20.42 -16.71
N VAL A 633 27.41 20.17 -17.74
CA VAL A 633 26.75 21.19 -18.56
C VAL A 633 25.26 21.25 -18.19
N THR A 634 24.74 22.46 -17.99
CA THR A 634 23.33 22.72 -17.69
C THR A 634 22.55 22.94 -18.98
N ALA A 635 21.50 22.14 -19.22
CA ALA A 635 20.53 22.38 -20.28
C ALA A 635 19.43 23.36 -19.84
N ALA A 636 18.70 23.96 -20.80
CA ALA A 636 17.77 25.09 -20.63
C ALA A 636 16.64 24.96 -19.57
N TYR A 637 16.44 23.78 -18.99
CA TYR A 637 15.44 23.50 -17.95
C TYR A 637 16.07 22.97 -16.64
N GLY A 638 17.31 23.38 -16.33
CA GLY A 638 18.03 23.00 -15.12
C GLY A 638 18.55 21.55 -15.08
N ILE A 639 18.33 20.76 -16.15
CA ILE A 639 18.79 19.38 -16.25
C ILE A 639 20.29 19.35 -16.50
N LYS A 640 21.02 18.73 -15.56
CA LYS A 640 22.47 18.54 -15.60
C LYS A 640 22.85 17.30 -16.41
N ARG A 641 23.78 17.43 -17.36
CA ARG A 641 24.37 16.32 -18.14
C ARG A 641 25.90 16.43 -18.23
N SER A 642 26.60 15.33 -18.42
CA SER A 642 28.06 15.36 -18.64
C SER A 642 28.40 15.91 -20.02
N ALA A 643 29.50 16.67 -20.11
CA ALA A 643 29.89 17.39 -21.32
C ALA A 643 30.06 16.51 -22.57
N ARG A 644 30.39 15.22 -22.39
CA ARG A 644 30.48 14.21 -23.48
C ARG A 644 29.17 13.94 -24.22
N SER A 645 28.03 14.33 -23.69
CA SER A 645 26.70 14.01 -24.25
C SER A 645 26.07 15.11 -25.12
N ALA A 646 26.74 16.25 -25.28
CA ALA A 646 26.27 17.37 -26.10
C ALA A 646 26.95 17.37 -27.48
N SER A 647 26.16 17.31 -28.56
CA SER A 647 26.62 17.19 -29.95
C SER A 647 27.01 18.52 -30.61
N GLY A 648 27.50 19.51 -29.86
CA GLY A 648 27.86 20.83 -30.39
C GLY A 648 28.78 21.63 -29.47
N SER A 649 29.38 22.70 -29.99
CA SER A 649 30.30 23.58 -29.24
C SER A 649 29.55 24.41 -28.20
N VAL A 650 29.48 23.88 -26.99
CA VAL A 650 29.05 24.57 -25.77
C VAL A 650 30.29 25.14 -25.06
N GLN A 651 30.20 26.36 -24.53
CA GLN A 651 31.23 26.96 -23.68
C GLN A 651 30.63 27.39 -22.35
N TYR A 652 31.35 27.15 -21.25
CA TYR A 652 30.86 27.35 -19.88
C TYR A 652 31.80 28.29 -19.11
N VAL A 653 31.23 29.29 -18.45
CA VAL A 653 31.97 30.31 -17.69
C VAL A 653 31.36 30.44 -16.29
N THR A 654 32.17 30.22 -15.27
CA THR A 654 31.75 30.33 -13.85
C THR A 654 31.69 31.78 -13.35
N ALA A 655 30.91 32.06 -12.31
CA ALA A 655 30.90 33.34 -11.60
C ALA A 655 32.30 33.87 -11.22
N ALA A 656 33.23 32.97 -10.85
CA ALA A 656 34.61 33.34 -10.52
C ALA A 656 35.40 33.83 -11.75
N GLN A 657 35.15 33.24 -12.93
CA GLN A 657 35.74 33.70 -14.18
C GLN A 657 35.07 35.00 -14.67
N LEU A 658 33.75 35.14 -14.51
CA LEU A 658 33.00 36.36 -14.83
C LEU A 658 33.51 37.56 -14.03
N ASN A 659 33.61 37.44 -12.70
CA ASN A 659 33.91 38.55 -11.78
C ASN A 659 35.41 38.73 -11.46
N THR A 660 36.32 38.29 -12.35
CA THR A 660 37.77 38.57 -12.25
C THR A 660 38.11 40.07 -12.26
N ILE A 661 37.28 40.87 -12.90
CA ILE A 661 37.22 42.34 -12.78
C ILE A 661 35.72 42.65 -12.69
N ARG A 662 35.29 43.49 -11.74
CA ARG A 662 33.88 43.92 -11.65
C ARG A 662 33.49 44.66 -12.94
N GLN A 663 32.46 44.16 -13.62
CA GLN A 663 31.86 44.75 -14.81
C GLN A 663 30.36 44.93 -14.55
N THR A 664 29.79 46.08 -14.93
CA THR A 664 28.37 46.39 -14.72
C THR A 664 27.46 45.84 -15.83
N ASP A 665 28.04 45.17 -16.82
CA ASP A 665 27.36 44.68 -18.03
C ASP A 665 27.90 43.28 -18.35
N ILE A 666 27.00 42.31 -18.48
CA ILE A 666 27.31 40.90 -18.72
C ILE A 666 28.01 40.67 -20.06
N ASN A 667 27.77 41.53 -21.06
CA ASN A 667 28.43 41.46 -22.36
C ASN A 667 29.91 41.83 -22.27
N ASN A 668 30.24 42.85 -21.47
CA ASN A 668 31.62 43.19 -21.16
C ASN A 668 32.26 42.16 -20.20
N ALA A 669 31.49 41.57 -19.28
CA ALA A 669 31.97 40.53 -18.37
C ALA A 669 32.40 39.22 -19.08
N LEU A 670 31.77 38.90 -20.22
CA LEU A 670 32.08 37.73 -21.06
C LEU A 670 33.22 38.00 -22.08
N ALA A 671 33.61 39.27 -22.29
CA ALA A 671 34.64 39.65 -23.25
C ALA A 671 35.96 38.89 -23.03
N GLY A 672 36.51 38.27 -24.08
CA GLY A 672 37.76 37.50 -24.02
C GLY A 672 37.68 36.15 -23.29
N LYS A 673 36.56 35.83 -22.62
CA LYS A 673 36.38 34.57 -21.85
C LYS A 673 35.63 33.49 -22.63
N VAL A 674 34.99 33.86 -23.74
CA VAL A 674 34.27 32.95 -24.64
C VAL A 674 34.87 33.06 -26.04
N ALA A 675 35.37 31.94 -26.58
CA ALA A 675 35.96 31.89 -27.90
C ALA A 675 34.90 32.10 -28.99
N GLY A 676 35.16 33.04 -29.90
CA GLY A 676 34.23 33.40 -30.98
C GLY A 676 33.16 34.43 -30.60
N LEU A 677 33.19 34.96 -29.38
CA LEU A 677 32.36 36.08 -28.95
C LEU A 677 32.95 37.42 -29.43
N GLN A 678 32.13 38.28 -30.03
CA GLN A 678 32.50 39.66 -30.38
C GLN A 678 31.62 40.65 -29.62
N VAL A 679 32.24 41.49 -28.80
CA VAL A 679 31.59 42.60 -28.08
C VAL A 679 31.91 43.89 -28.83
N ARG A 680 30.92 44.75 -29.07
CA ARG A 680 31.08 46.08 -29.68
C ARG A 680 30.58 47.18 -28.74
N SER A 681 31.35 47.43 -27.69
CA SER A 681 31.16 48.58 -26.79
C SER A 681 31.29 49.89 -27.59
N GLN A 682 30.30 50.79 -27.47
CA GLN A 682 30.35 52.13 -28.07
C GLN A 682 30.86 53.16 -27.05
N SER A 683 31.32 54.32 -27.53
CA SER A 683 31.95 55.33 -26.68
C SER A 683 30.98 55.96 -25.67
N TYR A 684 31.47 56.28 -24.47
CA TYR A 684 30.75 56.81 -23.30
C TYR A 684 29.93 58.10 -23.53
N ALA A 685 30.03 58.74 -24.69
CA ALA A 685 29.37 60.02 -25.01
C ALA A 685 27.85 59.92 -25.32
N LYS A 686 27.23 58.73 -25.18
CA LYS A 686 25.77 58.54 -25.26
C LYS A 686 25.26 57.75 -24.05
N LEU A 687 24.43 58.38 -23.22
CA LEU A 687 23.62 57.66 -22.24
C LEU A 687 22.54 56.85 -22.98
N GLY A 688 22.29 55.62 -22.51
CA GLY A 688 21.20 54.76 -23.02
C GLY A 688 21.47 54.03 -24.35
N ALA A 689 22.73 53.85 -24.77
CA ALA A 689 23.08 53.04 -25.94
C ALA A 689 23.54 51.63 -25.52
N GLU A 690 23.03 50.58 -26.17
CA GLU A 690 23.26 49.19 -25.78
C GLU A 690 24.61 48.61 -26.26
N THR A 691 25.25 47.80 -25.41
CA THR A 691 26.46 47.04 -25.75
C THR A 691 26.13 45.83 -26.62
N MET A 692 26.18 45.98 -27.96
CA MET A 692 25.89 44.87 -28.87
C MET A 692 26.94 43.74 -28.79
N ILE A 693 26.45 42.50 -28.80
CA ILE A 693 27.25 41.27 -28.82
C ILE A 693 26.86 40.40 -30.02
N ARG A 694 27.83 39.65 -30.58
CA ARG A 694 27.61 38.71 -31.68
C ARG A 694 28.46 37.45 -31.53
N LEU A 695 27.88 36.30 -31.82
CA LEU A 695 28.58 35.00 -31.86
C LEU A 695 29.06 34.70 -33.29
N ARG A 696 30.31 34.25 -33.42
CA ARG A 696 30.90 33.82 -34.69
C ARG A 696 30.19 32.56 -35.20
N GLY A 697 29.54 32.66 -36.35
CA GLY A 697 28.67 31.62 -36.93
C GLY A 697 27.25 32.10 -37.25
N ALA A 698 26.83 33.25 -36.71
CA ALA A 698 25.53 33.86 -37.02
C ALA A 698 25.47 34.41 -38.46
N ASN A 699 25.00 33.56 -39.39
CA ASN A 699 24.73 33.91 -40.80
C ASN A 699 23.32 34.48 -40.97
N SER A 700 23.12 35.74 -40.58
CA SER A 700 21.95 36.53 -40.97
C SER A 700 22.35 37.75 -41.81
N LEU A 701 21.65 37.93 -42.94
CA LEU A 701 21.68 39.12 -43.79
C LEU A 701 20.39 39.93 -43.53
N GLY A 702 20.19 40.31 -42.26
CA GLY A 702 18.99 40.99 -41.79
C GLY A 702 19.19 41.61 -40.40
N THR A 703 18.33 42.55 -40.04
CA THR A 703 18.38 43.29 -38.77
C THR A 703 18.08 42.38 -37.58
N GLY A 704 19.01 42.29 -36.62
CA GLY A 704 18.90 41.44 -35.44
C GLY A 704 19.91 40.28 -35.46
N SER A 705 21.19 40.58 -35.20
CA SER A 705 22.27 39.59 -35.13
C SER A 705 22.81 39.36 -33.71
N ALA A 706 21.97 39.57 -32.70
CA ALA A 706 22.27 39.30 -31.30
C ALA A 706 21.86 37.85 -30.95
N PRO A 707 22.52 37.20 -29.97
CA PRO A 707 22.07 35.93 -29.41
C PRO A 707 20.90 36.12 -28.45
N LEU A 708 20.16 35.04 -28.21
CA LEU A 708 19.08 34.99 -27.21
C LEU A 708 19.67 35.02 -25.79
N TYR A 709 19.11 35.83 -24.88
CA TYR A 709 19.46 35.80 -23.46
C TYR A 709 18.42 34.98 -22.70
N VAL A 710 18.87 34.04 -21.87
CA VAL A 710 17.98 33.16 -21.09
C VAL A 710 18.48 33.09 -19.66
N VAL A 711 17.65 33.45 -18.69
CA VAL A 711 17.98 33.44 -17.26
C VAL A 711 17.05 32.48 -16.54
N ASP A 712 17.62 31.45 -15.90
CA ASP A 712 16.88 30.41 -15.15
C ASP A 712 15.76 29.69 -15.94
N GLY A 713 15.89 29.66 -17.27
CA GLY A 713 14.91 29.09 -18.22
C GLY A 713 13.92 30.10 -18.82
N THR A 714 13.93 31.35 -18.36
CA THR A 714 13.11 32.45 -18.89
C THR A 714 13.88 33.23 -19.95
N ILE A 715 13.26 33.50 -21.10
CA ILE A 715 13.86 34.35 -22.16
C ILE A 715 13.77 35.82 -21.74
N MET A 716 14.90 36.54 -21.84
CA MET A 716 15.02 37.96 -21.46
C MET A 716 14.94 38.90 -22.68
N SER A 717 14.46 40.12 -22.44
CA SER A 717 14.38 41.23 -23.40
C SER A 717 15.75 41.67 -23.95
N GLY A 718 16.79 41.63 -23.11
CA GLY A 718 18.14 42.04 -23.47
C GLY A 718 19.15 41.82 -22.34
N ALA A 719 20.37 42.29 -22.54
CA ALA A 719 21.46 42.14 -21.57
C ALA A 719 21.38 43.10 -20.37
N ASN A 720 20.75 44.27 -20.55
CA ASN A 720 20.76 45.36 -19.57
C ASN A 720 19.95 45.01 -18.31
N ASP A 721 18.97 44.11 -18.42
CA ASP A 721 18.10 43.66 -17.34
C ASP A 721 18.78 42.58 -16.45
N ILE A 722 20.06 42.27 -16.68
CA ILE A 722 20.79 41.16 -16.06
C ILE A 722 21.98 41.65 -15.22
N ASN A 723 21.84 41.60 -13.90
CA ASN A 723 22.92 41.94 -12.97
C ASN A 723 24.02 40.85 -12.95
N VAL A 724 25.25 41.22 -13.32
CA VAL A 724 26.42 40.32 -13.33
C VAL A 724 26.76 39.77 -11.93
N ASP A 725 26.49 40.54 -10.88
CA ASP A 725 26.72 40.10 -9.50
C ASP A 725 25.72 39.01 -9.05
N ASP A 726 24.61 38.80 -9.77
CA ASP A 726 23.58 37.80 -9.45
C ASP A 726 23.71 36.51 -10.27
N ILE A 727 24.74 36.34 -11.12
CA ILE A 727 24.92 35.15 -11.97
C ILE A 727 25.89 34.12 -11.35
N GLU A 728 25.49 32.84 -11.28
CA GLU A 728 26.33 31.73 -10.83
C GLU A 728 27.15 31.11 -11.97
N ASP A 729 26.52 30.89 -13.13
CA ASP A 729 27.19 30.41 -14.34
C ASP A 729 26.55 30.94 -15.62
N VAL A 730 27.35 30.99 -16.69
CA VAL A 730 26.92 31.29 -18.06
C VAL A 730 27.35 30.16 -18.99
N THR A 731 26.38 29.61 -19.70
CA THR A 731 26.53 28.62 -20.76
C THR A 731 26.23 29.26 -22.11
N VAL A 732 27.24 29.41 -22.97
CA VAL A 732 27.10 29.94 -24.33
C VAL A 732 26.93 28.80 -25.32
N LEU A 733 25.84 28.88 -26.09
CA LEU A 733 25.42 27.94 -27.11
C LEU A 733 25.54 28.59 -28.50
N GLN A 734 26.26 27.94 -29.42
CA GLN A 734 26.30 28.36 -30.82
C GLN A 734 24.98 28.01 -31.53
N GLY A 735 24.66 28.74 -32.61
CA GLY A 735 23.37 28.72 -33.32
C GLY A 735 22.70 27.34 -33.46
N PRO A 736 23.36 26.30 -33.98
CA PRO A 736 22.74 24.97 -34.13
C PRO A 736 22.32 24.33 -32.80
N ALA A 737 23.08 24.52 -31.73
CA ALA A 737 22.78 23.96 -30.39
C ALA A 737 21.72 24.80 -29.66
N ALA A 738 21.70 26.11 -29.89
CA ALA A 738 20.68 27.00 -29.36
C ALA A 738 19.31 26.80 -30.06
N ALA A 739 19.29 26.69 -31.39
CA ALA A 739 18.07 26.46 -32.16
C ALA A 739 17.41 25.10 -31.85
N ALA A 740 18.21 24.08 -31.49
CA ALA A 740 17.70 22.79 -31.03
C ALA A 740 17.00 22.83 -29.65
N LEU A 741 17.15 23.92 -28.89
CA LEU A 741 16.53 24.10 -27.57
C LEU A 741 15.48 25.22 -27.53
N PHE A 742 15.66 26.28 -28.33
CA PHE A 742 14.84 27.50 -28.33
C PHE A 742 14.17 27.79 -29.68
N GLY A 743 14.21 26.85 -30.63
CA GLY A 743 13.57 27.03 -31.94
C GLY A 743 14.24 28.10 -32.82
N PRO A 744 13.50 28.72 -33.76
CA PRO A 744 14.06 29.72 -34.69
C PRO A 744 14.77 30.88 -34.02
N ASP A 745 14.29 31.32 -32.85
CA ASP A 745 14.85 32.46 -32.11
C ASP A 745 16.26 32.15 -31.55
N GLY A 746 16.59 30.87 -31.38
CA GLY A 746 17.94 30.40 -31.03
C GLY A 746 18.94 30.39 -32.20
N ALA A 747 18.55 30.69 -33.44
CA ALA A 747 19.40 30.52 -34.63
C ALA A 747 20.71 31.35 -34.61
N ASN A 748 20.70 32.53 -33.97
CA ASN A 748 21.89 33.37 -33.79
C ASN A 748 22.81 32.90 -32.64
N GLY A 749 22.42 31.84 -31.91
CA GLY A 749 23.04 31.38 -30.66
C GLY A 749 22.28 31.89 -29.43
N ALA A 750 22.62 31.34 -28.26
CA ALA A 750 22.02 31.70 -26.99
C ALA A 750 23.07 31.82 -25.88
N ILE A 751 22.86 32.75 -24.96
CA ILE A 751 23.62 32.93 -23.74
C ILE A 751 22.68 32.58 -22.58
N VAL A 752 22.78 31.33 -22.12
CA VAL A 752 21.97 30.79 -21.03
C VAL A 752 22.70 31.04 -19.72
N MET A 753 22.00 31.55 -18.71
CA MET A 753 22.57 31.93 -17.42
C MET A 753 21.73 31.35 -16.29
N ASN A 754 22.39 30.92 -15.22
CA ASN A 754 21.74 30.54 -13.98
C ASN A 754 22.07 31.60 -12.93
N THR A 755 21.07 32.18 -12.27
CA THR A 755 21.32 33.08 -11.15
C THR A 755 21.96 32.33 -9.97
N LYS A 756 22.63 33.10 -9.10
CA LYS A 756 22.96 32.73 -7.73
C LYS A 756 21.66 32.62 -6.93
N ARG A 757 20.86 31.60 -7.23
CA ARG A 757 19.76 31.16 -6.36
C ARG A 757 20.31 31.07 -4.96
N ALA A 758 19.55 31.56 -3.98
CA ALA A 758 19.96 31.55 -2.58
C ALA A 758 20.46 30.15 -2.21
N LYS A 759 21.77 30.01 -1.98
CA LYS A 759 22.33 28.71 -1.66
C LYS A 759 21.86 28.32 -0.27
N ARG A 760 20.76 27.56 -0.23
CA ARG A 760 20.71 26.27 0.47
C ARG A 760 21.87 25.43 -0.07
N THR A 761 23.08 25.86 0.29
CA THR A 761 24.24 25.01 0.33
C THR A 761 23.81 23.92 1.29
N TYR A 762 23.60 22.71 0.77
CA TYR A 762 24.04 21.56 1.53
C TYR A 762 25.58 21.61 1.60
N GLN A 763 26.09 22.60 2.37
CA GLN A 763 26.87 22.18 3.52
C GLN A 763 25.95 21.18 4.20
N TYR A 764 26.38 19.94 4.36
CA TYR A 764 25.93 19.23 5.55
C TYR A 764 26.13 20.25 6.68
N PRO A 765 25.07 20.65 7.41
CA PRO A 765 25.28 21.54 8.53
C PRO A 765 26.41 20.91 9.33
N GLN A 766 27.44 21.69 9.68
CA GLN A 766 28.35 21.24 10.73
C GLN A 766 27.42 20.86 11.85
N TRP A 767 27.28 19.56 12.14
CA TRP A 767 26.10 19.03 12.82
C TRP A 767 26.18 19.51 14.26
N THR A 768 25.69 20.72 14.50
CA THR A 768 25.89 21.48 15.72
C THR A 768 25.15 20.73 16.79
N GLU A 769 25.92 20.03 17.61
CA GLU A 769 25.38 19.27 18.72
C GLU A 769 24.78 20.27 19.72
N TYR A 770 23.45 20.29 19.80
CA TYR A 770 22.72 21.05 20.80
C TYR A 770 21.88 20.13 21.67
N LYS A 771 21.67 20.56 22.91
CA LYS A 771 20.76 19.89 23.84
C LYS A 771 19.36 20.42 23.60
N LEU A 772 18.38 19.53 23.51
CA LEU A 772 16.96 19.92 23.39
C LEU A 772 16.52 20.80 24.56
N SER A 773 17.06 20.54 25.75
CA SER A 773 16.87 21.33 26.99
C SER A 773 17.49 22.73 26.98
N HIS A 774 18.16 23.15 25.90
CA HIS A 774 18.67 24.51 25.69
C HIS A 774 17.88 25.28 24.61
N GLN A 775 16.82 24.71 24.04
CA GLN A 775 15.93 25.44 23.13
C GLN A 775 14.89 26.24 23.93
N GLU A 776 14.45 27.36 23.37
CA GLU A 776 13.35 28.17 23.94
C GLU A 776 12.01 27.45 23.70
N ASP A 777 11.05 27.63 24.62
CA ASP A 777 9.68 27.14 24.45
C ASP A 777 8.97 27.91 23.31
N VAL A 778 8.06 27.25 22.61
CA VAL A 778 7.21 27.87 21.58
C VAL A 778 6.24 28.91 22.16
N ASP A 779 6.02 30.00 21.45
CA ASP A 779 5.28 31.21 21.90
C ASP A 779 3.97 30.92 22.64
N TYR A 780 3.16 29.95 22.17
CA TYR A 780 1.89 29.59 22.79
C TYR A 780 2.04 28.95 24.19
N LEU A 781 3.16 28.29 24.47
CA LEU A 781 3.48 27.78 25.81
C LEU A 781 3.88 28.90 26.75
N GLU A 782 4.57 29.94 26.28
CA GLU A 782 4.77 31.14 27.09
C GLU A 782 3.44 31.84 27.40
N ASP A 783 2.59 32.04 26.39
CA ASP A 783 1.36 32.82 26.55
C ASP A 783 0.32 32.14 27.44
N ILE A 784 0.18 30.80 27.40
CA ILE A 784 -0.67 30.08 28.35
C ILE A 784 -0.09 30.06 29.78
N ARG A 785 1.22 30.28 29.95
CA ARG A 785 1.88 30.45 31.27
C ARG A 785 1.70 31.86 31.84
N LYS A 786 1.44 32.87 31.00
CA LYS A 786 1.12 34.25 31.40
C LYS A 786 -0.32 34.41 31.91
N ALA A 787 -1.23 33.47 31.58
CA ALA A 787 -2.63 33.49 32.00
C ALA A 787 -2.84 32.96 33.44
N ALA A 788 -3.76 33.59 34.18
CA ALA A 788 -4.11 33.16 35.54
C ALA A 788 -5.02 31.91 35.54
N TYR A 789 -5.00 31.15 36.64
CA TYR A 789 -5.67 29.84 36.73
C TYR A 789 -7.17 29.82 36.34
N PRO A 790 -8.02 30.82 36.70
CA PRO A 790 -9.41 30.86 36.25
C PRO A 790 -9.52 31.03 34.74
N ASP A 791 -8.69 31.90 34.17
CA ASP A 791 -8.77 32.39 32.78
C ASP A 791 -8.10 31.44 31.77
N LEU A 792 -7.45 30.36 32.24
CA LEU A 792 -6.71 29.42 31.40
C LEU A 792 -7.53 28.90 30.20
N TRP A 793 -8.81 28.59 30.40
CA TRP A 793 -9.65 28.07 29.31
C TRP A 793 -9.95 29.13 28.25
N ASP A 794 -10.15 30.39 28.64
CA ASP A 794 -10.39 31.49 27.70
C ASP A 794 -9.10 31.91 26.99
N ALA A 795 -7.95 31.84 27.67
CA ALA A 795 -6.63 31.97 27.06
C ALA A 795 -6.36 30.86 26.04
N PHE A 796 -6.66 29.59 26.37
CA PHE A 796 -6.63 28.48 25.42
C PHE A 796 -7.59 28.71 24.25
N LYS A 797 -8.83 29.16 24.47
CA LYS A 797 -9.81 29.47 23.41
C LYS A 797 -9.47 30.70 22.58
N LYS A 798 -8.54 31.55 23.05
CA LYS A 798 -7.90 32.59 22.24
C LYS A 798 -6.82 31.96 21.34
N LEU A 799 -5.88 31.21 21.91
CA LEU A 799 -4.79 30.54 21.19
C LEU A 799 -5.30 29.50 20.16
N GLU A 800 -6.37 28.76 20.47
CA GLU A 800 -6.97 27.76 19.57
C GLU A 800 -7.42 28.39 18.23
N LYS A 801 -7.73 29.70 18.18
CA LYS A 801 -8.11 30.38 16.92
C LYS A 801 -6.92 30.57 15.97
N GLU A 802 -5.72 30.69 16.52
CA GLU A 802 -4.47 30.93 15.78
C GLU A 802 -3.78 29.60 15.47
N TYR A 803 -3.61 28.74 16.48
CA TYR A 803 -2.95 27.44 16.39
C TYR A 803 -3.90 26.28 16.02
N SER A 804 -5.08 26.60 15.47
CA SER A 804 -6.19 25.65 15.24
C SER A 804 -5.81 24.35 14.51
N THR A 805 -4.83 24.41 13.61
CA THR A 805 -4.36 23.29 12.78
C THR A 805 -2.98 22.75 13.18
N ASN A 806 -2.35 23.26 14.25
CA ASN A 806 -1.11 22.70 14.78
C ASN A 806 -1.46 21.53 15.72
N ILE A 807 -1.01 20.31 15.40
CA ILE A 807 -1.28 19.12 16.21
C ILE A 807 -0.48 19.12 17.52
N ALA A 808 0.79 19.58 17.50
CA ALA A 808 1.63 19.66 18.69
C ALA A 808 1.00 20.56 19.77
N PHE A 809 0.48 21.72 19.36
CA PHE A 809 -0.26 22.64 20.24
C PHE A 809 -1.33 21.94 21.08
N TYR A 810 -2.12 21.01 20.54
CA TYR A 810 -3.14 20.31 21.35
C TYR A 810 -2.53 19.29 22.32
N PHE A 811 -1.47 18.58 21.94
CA PHE A 811 -0.78 17.69 22.89
C PHE A 811 -0.12 18.48 24.03
N ASP A 812 0.54 19.60 23.73
CA ASP A 812 1.15 20.49 24.71
C ASP A 812 0.12 21.14 25.64
N MET A 813 -1.00 21.64 25.10
CA MET A 813 -2.08 22.21 25.90
C MET A 813 -2.77 21.14 26.75
N ALA A 814 -2.95 19.91 26.25
CA ALA A 814 -3.49 18.81 27.04
C ALA A 814 -2.60 18.50 28.25
N ASP A 815 -1.29 18.36 28.04
CA ASP A 815 -0.32 18.11 29.11
C ASP A 815 -0.26 19.27 30.11
N TYR A 816 -0.22 20.52 29.63
CA TYR A 816 -0.19 21.70 30.49
C TYR A 816 -1.46 21.80 31.37
N PHE A 817 -2.65 21.57 30.81
CA PHE A 817 -3.90 21.59 31.60
C PHE A 817 -3.92 20.45 32.62
N PHE A 818 -3.39 19.26 32.29
CA PHE A 818 -3.28 18.14 33.24
C PHE A 818 -2.31 18.47 34.38
N GLU A 819 -1.17 19.10 34.09
CA GLU A 819 -0.22 19.58 35.11
C GLU A 819 -0.83 20.68 36.01
N LYS A 820 -1.77 21.49 35.51
CA LYS A 820 -2.60 22.40 36.32
C LYS A 820 -3.78 21.72 37.02
N ARG A 821 -3.94 20.40 36.90
CA ARG A 821 -5.06 19.57 37.45
C ARG A 821 -6.44 19.85 36.84
N LYS A 822 -6.50 20.50 35.68
CA LYS A 822 -7.71 20.70 34.85
C LYS A 822 -7.97 19.45 34.00
N ASN A 823 -8.27 18.35 34.70
CA ASN A 823 -8.24 17.00 34.15
C ASN A 823 -9.31 16.72 33.08
N GLU A 824 -10.46 17.39 33.15
CA GLU A 824 -11.54 17.23 32.17
C GLU A 824 -11.19 18.00 30.89
N GLU A 825 -10.79 19.26 31.03
CA GLU A 825 -10.35 20.11 29.92
C GLU A 825 -9.15 19.50 29.20
N ALA A 826 -8.13 19.03 29.93
CA ALA A 826 -6.98 18.30 29.37
C ALA A 826 -7.40 17.09 28.53
N THR A 827 -8.41 16.34 28.98
CA THR A 827 -8.91 15.15 28.29
C THR A 827 -9.67 15.52 27.00
N GLU A 828 -10.51 16.56 27.02
CA GLU A 828 -11.20 17.08 25.83
C GLU A 828 -10.22 17.69 24.81
N ILE A 829 -9.13 18.32 25.27
CA ILE A 829 -8.05 18.82 24.41
C ILE A 829 -7.28 17.65 23.78
N LEU A 830 -6.93 16.62 24.55
CA LEU A 830 -6.24 15.42 24.03
C LEU A 830 -7.07 14.70 22.97
N TYR A 831 -8.36 14.49 23.21
CA TYR A 831 -9.26 13.94 22.20
C TYR A 831 -9.41 14.85 20.97
N SER A 832 -9.28 16.17 21.12
CA SER A 832 -9.23 17.10 19.98
C SER A 832 -7.92 16.98 19.17
N ALA A 833 -6.79 16.58 19.79
CA ALA A 833 -5.55 16.26 19.08
C ALA A 833 -5.71 14.97 18.24
N ILE A 834 -6.32 13.94 18.82
CA ILE A 834 -6.60 12.65 18.16
C ILE A 834 -7.48 12.83 16.91
N GLU A 835 -8.51 13.70 16.98
CA GLU A 835 -9.37 14.01 15.83
C GLU A 835 -8.61 14.69 14.68
N LEU A 836 -7.68 15.60 15.01
CA LEU A 836 -6.81 16.23 14.00
C LEU A 836 -5.81 15.24 13.39
N CYS A 837 -5.42 14.21 14.14
CA CYS A 837 -4.66 13.06 13.64
C CYS A 837 -5.53 12.04 12.87
N LYS A 838 -6.85 12.25 12.78
CA LYS A 838 -7.86 11.43 12.07
C LYS A 838 -7.80 9.93 12.40
N GLY A 839 -7.45 9.58 13.65
CA GLY A 839 -7.31 8.18 14.08
C GLY A 839 -6.12 7.43 13.50
N SER A 840 -5.16 8.11 12.88
CA SER A 840 -3.90 7.48 12.48
C SER A 840 -3.18 6.87 13.68
N SER A 841 -2.60 5.67 13.49
CA SER A 841 -1.85 4.96 14.53
C SER A 841 -0.69 5.80 15.11
N GLN A 842 -0.13 6.71 14.31
CA GLN A 842 0.93 7.63 14.70
C GLN A 842 0.46 8.69 15.72
N GLY A 843 -0.76 9.23 15.54
CA GLY A 843 -1.37 10.14 16.52
C GLY A 843 -1.91 9.40 17.75
N LEU A 844 -2.51 8.23 17.55
CA LEU A 844 -3.00 7.39 18.64
C LEU A 844 -1.87 6.93 19.58
N LYS A 845 -0.68 6.60 19.05
CA LYS A 845 0.50 6.31 19.89
C LYS A 845 0.88 7.50 20.76
N ILE A 846 0.91 8.74 20.25
CA ILE A 846 1.17 9.92 21.09
C ILE A 846 0.12 10.02 22.20
N ALA A 847 -1.16 9.85 21.88
CA ALA A 847 -2.21 9.92 22.90
C ALA A 847 -2.09 8.85 23.99
N ALA A 848 -1.76 7.61 23.63
CA ALA A 848 -1.46 6.56 24.61
C ALA A 848 -0.22 6.91 25.46
N TYR A 849 0.83 7.47 24.84
CA TYR A 849 2.04 7.93 25.53
C TYR A 849 1.73 9.07 26.54
N THR A 850 0.81 9.98 26.20
CA THR A 850 0.29 11.02 27.10
C THR A 850 -0.54 10.43 28.24
N LEU A 851 -1.45 9.49 27.96
CA LEU A 851 -2.26 8.81 28.98
C LEU A 851 -1.39 8.00 29.97
N GLU A 852 -0.30 7.39 29.51
CA GLU A 852 0.69 6.76 30.39
C GLU A 852 1.45 7.77 31.27
N LYS A 853 1.88 8.93 30.73
CA LYS A 853 2.43 10.05 31.53
C LYS A 853 1.45 10.46 32.62
N TRP A 854 0.15 10.47 32.32
CA TRP A 854 -0.95 10.78 33.24
C TRP A 854 -1.34 9.62 34.17
N LYS A 855 -0.71 8.44 34.05
CA LYS A 855 -1.01 7.20 34.77
C LYS A 855 -2.43 6.66 34.55
N LYS A 856 -3.09 7.06 33.44
CA LYS A 856 -4.38 6.52 32.97
C LYS A 856 -4.13 5.27 32.11
N PHE A 857 -3.50 4.25 32.69
CA PHE A 857 -2.99 3.09 31.95
C PHE A 857 -4.09 2.32 31.20
N ASP A 858 -5.27 2.14 31.80
CA ASP A 858 -6.37 1.40 31.17
C ASP A 858 -6.83 2.08 29.86
N ALA A 859 -6.96 3.41 29.86
CA ALA A 859 -7.30 4.18 28.66
C ALA A 859 -6.18 4.20 27.60
N ALA A 860 -4.90 4.06 28.02
CA ALA A 860 -3.80 3.88 27.07
C ALA A 860 -3.84 2.48 26.42
N ILE A 861 -4.19 1.45 27.21
CA ILE A 861 -4.38 0.08 26.73
C ILE A 861 -5.56 0.01 25.75
N GLU A 862 -6.70 0.64 26.03
CA GLU A 862 -7.83 0.73 25.10
C GLU A 862 -7.43 1.33 23.73
N ILE A 863 -6.57 2.35 23.72
CA ILE A 863 -6.02 2.91 22.47
C ILE A 863 -5.12 1.91 21.75
N TYR A 864 -4.22 1.21 22.46
CA TYR A 864 -3.36 0.20 21.84
C TYR A 864 -4.16 -0.99 21.27
N GLU A 865 -5.15 -1.48 22.00
CA GLU A 865 -6.09 -2.49 21.52
C GLU A 865 -6.84 -2.01 20.26
N GLY A 866 -7.25 -0.74 20.22
CA GLY A 866 -7.87 -0.10 19.06
C GLY A 866 -6.97 0.01 17.81
N ILE A 867 -5.66 0.19 17.97
CA ILE A 867 -4.69 0.15 16.87
C ILE A 867 -4.47 -1.30 16.40
N LEU A 868 -4.36 -2.25 17.33
CA LEU A 868 -4.12 -3.67 17.03
C LEU A 868 -5.31 -4.39 16.38
N GLN A 869 -6.47 -3.74 16.28
CA GLN A 869 -7.60 -4.19 15.45
C GLN A 869 -7.33 -4.05 13.95
N ASP A 870 -6.54 -3.05 13.52
CA ASP A 870 -6.12 -2.88 12.12
C ASP A 870 -4.90 -3.75 11.80
N ASP A 871 -3.86 -3.66 12.63
CA ASP A 871 -2.63 -4.44 12.47
C ASP A 871 -2.29 -5.21 13.75
N ALA A 872 -2.89 -6.39 13.88
CA ALA A 872 -2.59 -7.35 14.94
C ALA A 872 -1.14 -7.88 14.92
N LYS A 873 -0.31 -7.51 13.91
CA LYS A 873 1.11 -7.82 13.80
C LYS A 873 2.03 -6.63 14.12
N ASP A 874 1.54 -5.44 14.48
CA ASP A 874 2.40 -4.36 14.96
C ASP A 874 2.99 -4.72 16.34
N LEU A 875 4.18 -5.33 16.31
CA LEU A 875 4.89 -5.79 17.50
C LEU A 875 5.39 -4.63 18.37
N ALA A 876 5.50 -3.41 17.83
CA ALA A 876 5.89 -2.23 18.58
C ALA A 876 4.73 -1.76 19.47
N VAL A 877 3.53 -1.67 18.90
CA VAL A 877 2.30 -1.36 19.63
C VAL A 877 2.00 -2.44 20.67
N LYS A 878 2.14 -3.74 20.32
CA LYS A 878 2.03 -4.82 21.32
C LYS A 878 3.03 -4.67 22.47
N ARG A 879 4.27 -4.25 22.18
CA ARG A 879 5.29 -4.04 23.22
C ARG A 879 4.97 -2.84 24.12
N ASP A 880 4.54 -1.71 23.54
CA ASP A 880 4.16 -0.54 24.31
C ASP A 880 2.91 -0.84 25.19
N MET A 881 1.97 -1.66 24.71
CA MET A 881 0.85 -2.20 25.49
C MET A 881 1.30 -3.13 26.64
N ALA A 882 2.24 -4.05 26.38
CA ALA A 882 2.82 -4.90 27.42
C ALA A 882 3.57 -4.08 28.50
N LEU A 883 4.19 -2.97 28.11
CA LEU A 883 4.85 -2.02 29.00
C LEU A 883 3.82 -1.17 29.80
N ALA A 884 2.66 -0.86 29.22
CA ALA A 884 1.53 -0.25 29.94
C ALA A 884 0.93 -1.22 30.97
N TYR A 885 0.68 -2.49 30.62
CA TYR A 885 0.27 -3.53 31.58
C TYR A 885 1.29 -3.69 32.72
N PHE A 886 2.59 -3.67 32.42
CA PHE A 886 3.65 -3.76 33.44
C PHE A 886 3.62 -2.58 34.43
N GLN A 887 3.49 -1.34 33.94
CA GLN A 887 3.37 -0.15 34.79
C GLN A 887 2.08 -0.15 35.62
N ASN A 888 0.99 -0.66 35.05
CA ASN A 888 -0.29 -0.87 35.74
C ASN A 888 -0.27 -2.09 36.71
N LYS A 889 0.90 -2.75 36.88
CA LYS A 889 1.10 -3.95 37.71
C LYS A 889 0.27 -5.17 37.30
N ASN A 890 -0.31 -5.16 36.09
CA ASN A 890 -0.98 -6.32 35.49
C ASN A 890 0.08 -7.25 34.87
N TYR A 891 0.93 -7.81 35.73
CA TYR A 891 2.09 -8.62 35.35
C TYR A 891 1.70 -9.84 34.51
N GLN A 892 0.53 -10.44 34.78
CA GLN A 892 0.04 -11.61 34.06
C GLN A 892 -0.35 -11.31 32.61
N ALA A 893 -0.98 -10.16 32.34
CA ALA A 893 -1.26 -9.70 30.98
C ALA A 893 0.05 -9.33 30.27
N ALA A 894 0.93 -8.58 30.94
CA ALA A 894 2.23 -8.18 30.38
C ALA A 894 3.06 -9.38 29.88
N ILE A 895 3.24 -10.45 30.68
CA ILE A 895 4.00 -11.62 30.22
C ILE A 895 3.31 -12.40 29.10
N LYS A 896 1.96 -12.40 29.04
CA LYS A 896 1.23 -13.03 27.92
C LYS A 896 1.44 -12.24 26.63
N THR A 897 1.31 -10.91 26.66
CA THR A 897 1.59 -10.05 25.49
C THR A 897 3.06 -10.10 25.06
N TYR A 898 4.03 -10.14 25.99
CA TYR A 898 5.43 -10.36 25.61
C TYR A 898 5.67 -11.76 25.01
N TYR A 899 5.00 -12.80 25.52
CA TYR A 899 5.08 -14.15 24.94
C TYR A 899 4.50 -14.20 23.53
N GLU A 900 3.34 -13.58 23.28
CA GLU A 900 2.77 -13.41 21.94
C GLU A 900 3.75 -12.75 20.95
N ILE A 901 4.46 -11.70 21.37
CA ILE A 901 5.43 -11.01 20.50
C ILE A 901 6.54 -11.95 20.03
N ILE A 902 7.03 -12.84 20.90
CA ILE A 902 8.12 -13.77 20.57
C ILE A 902 7.65 -15.03 19.82
N THR A 903 6.38 -15.41 19.96
CA THR A 903 5.78 -16.57 19.25
C THR A 903 5.16 -16.23 17.89
N VAL A 904 4.91 -14.95 17.58
CA VAL A 904 4.42 -14.54 16.25
C VAL A 904 5.34 -15.06 15.15
N ALA A 905 4.81 -16.00 14.38
CA ALA A 905 5.44 -16.56 13.21
C ALA A 905 5.44 -15.55 12.05
N ASP A 906 6.61 -15.33 11.46
CA ASP A 906 6.81 -14.52 10.26
C ASP A 906 7.91 -15.13 9.40
N ALA A 907 7.73 -15.16 8.09
CA ALA A 907 8.59 -15.88 7.15
C ALA A 907 9.96 -15.21 6.96
N GLU A 908 10.02 -13.89 7.15
CA GLU A 908 11.18 -13.06 6.82
C GLU A 908 12.07 -12.76 8.05
N ASN A 909 11.71 -13.27 9.23
CA ASN A 909 12.35 -12.92 10.52
C ASN A 909 12.40 -11.40 10.78
N ASN A 910 11.40 -10.65 10.30
CA ASN A 910 11.30 -9.23 10.59
C ASN A 910 11.15 -9.00 12.12
N PHE A 911 11.55 -7.82 12.58
CA PHE A 911 11.41 -7.37 13.97
C PHE A 911 12.12 -8.19 15.05
N LEU A 912 13.15 -9.00 14.73
CA LEU A 912 13.90 -9.79 15.72
C LEU A 912 14.42 -8.95 16.92
N SER A 913 14.77 -7.67 16.72
CA SER A 913 15.13 -6.75 17.80
C SER A 913 13.99 -6.51 18.79
N ILE A 914 12.75 -6.34 18.33
CA ILE A 914 11.58 -6.16 19.19
C ILE A 914 11.28 -7.45 19.96
N LYS A 915 11.40 -8.61 19.31
CA LYS A 915 11.19 -9.92 19.95
C LYS A 915 12.26 -10.23 21.01
N GLU A 916 13.52 -9.90 20.74
CA GLU A 916 14.60 -9.98 21.73
C GLU A 916 14.32 -9.07 22.94
N ASN A 917 13.91 -7.82 22.69
CA ASN A 917 13.57 -6.87 23.76
C ASN A 917 12.34 -7.34 24.58
N ALA A 918 11.34 -7.94 23.93
CA ALA A 918 10.19 -8.56 24.60
C ALA A 918 10.60 -9.76 25.47
N LEU A 919 11.52 -10.62 25.03
CA LEU A 919 12.09 -11.69 25.85
C LEU A 919 12.88 -11.13 27.05
N SER A 920 13.67 -10.08 26.83
CA SER A 920 14.35 -9.35 27.92
C SER A 920 13.35 -8.78 28.95
N GLU A 921 12.23 -8.21 28.51
CA GLU A 921 11.24 -7.60 29.40
C GLU A 921 10.35 -8.65 30.11
N MET A 922 9.98 -9.74 29.43
CA MET A 922 9.31 -10.90 30.02
C MET A 922 10.17 -11.54 31.13
N ASN A 923 11.44 -11.81 30.86
CA ASN A 923 12.38 -12.37 31.86
C ASN A 923 12.58 -11.42 33.06
N THR A 924 12.37 -10.11 32.87
CA THR A 924 12.38 -9.15 33.98
C THR A 924 11.19 -9.35 34.92
N ILE A 925 9.98 -9.48 34.39
CA ILE A 925 8.78 -9.73 35.22
C ILE A 925 8.91 -11.06 35.96
N ILE A 926 9.40 -12.10 35.30
CA ILE A 926 9.63 -13.42 35.92
C ILE A 926 10.66 -13.31 37.05
N SER A 927 11.74 -12.54 36.88
CA SER A 927 12.77 -12.34 37.91
C SER A 927 12.28 -11.64 39.19
N LEU A 928 11.11 -11.02 39.18
CA LEU A 928 10.48 -10.43 40.38
C LEU A 928 9.83 -11.47 41.31
N ASN A 929 9.78 -12.76 40.92
CA ASN A 929 9.26 -13.88 41.74
C ASN A 929 7.84 -13.62 42.31
N ILE A 930 6.98 -13.02 41.50
CA ILE A 930 5.62 -12.61 41.89
C ILE A 930 4.76 -13.86 42.19
N LYS A 931 4.27 -13.96 43.43
CA LYS A 931 3.39 -15.06 43.86
C LYS A 931 2.12 -15.13 43.02
N GLY A 932 1.82 -16.31 42.48
CA GLY A 932 0.61 -16.57 41.69
C GLY A 932 0.69 -16.20 40.21
N LEU A 933 1.87 -15.81 39.71
CA LEU A 933 2.10 -15.60 38.28
C LEU A 933 2.16 -16.94 37.54
N ASP A 934 1.23 -17.17 36.61
CA ASP A 934 1.26 -18.33 35.71
C ASP A 934 2.28 -18.07 34.59
N ILE A 935 3.29 -18.96 34.53
CA ILE A 935 4.33 -19.02 33.50
C ILE A 935 4.34 -20.38 32.78
N SER A 936 3.34 -21.24 33.01
CA SER A 936 3.33 -22.64 32.55
C SER A 936 3.26 -22.80 31.02
N PHE A 937 2.81 -21.76 30.32
CA PHE A 937 2.78 -21.67 28.86
C PHE A 937 4.13 -21.27 28.23
N ILE A 938 5.14 -20.89 29.03
CA ILE A 938 6.45 -20.43 28.54
C ILE A 938 7.42 -21.61 28.52
N ASN A 939 8.11 -21.85 27.40
CA ASN A 939 9.20 -22.83 27.34
C ASN A 939 10.30 -22.46 28.37
N PRO A 940 10.60 -23.31 29.38
CA PRO A 940 11.50 -22.93 30.48
C PRO A 940 12.92 -22.55 30.03
N ASN A 941 13.39 -23.07 28.89
CA ASN A 941 14.73 -22.76 28.37
C ASN A 941 14.86 -21.29 27.94
N LEU A 942 13.74 -20.59 27.69
CA LEU A 942 13.71 -19.14 27.39
C LEU A 942 13.94 -18.27 28.64
N ILE A 943 13.66 -18.81 29.84
CA ILE A 943 13.71 -18.07 31.10
C ILE A 943 15.16 -17.93 31.54
N LYS A 944 15.81 -16.85 31.09
CA LYS A 944 17.22 -16.58 31.35
C LYS A 944 17.43 -15.09 31.60
N ALA A 945 17.69 -14.73 32.85
CA ALA A 945 18.05 -13.36 33.21
C ALA A 945 19.49 -13.04 32.79
N LEU A 946 19.69 -11.82 32.28
CA LEU A 946 20.97 -11.20 31.93
C LEU A 946 21.06 -9.83 32.64
N PRO A 947 21.26 -9.81 33.97
CA PRO A 947 21.17 -8.58 34.75
C PRO A 947 22.27 -7.58 34.40
N VAL A 948 21.89 -6.30 34.27
CA VAL A 948 22.78 -5.20 33.91
C VAL A 948 22.49 -3.97 34.79
N ASP A 949 23.46 -3.10 34.96
CA ASP A 949 23.29 -1.85 35.71
C ASP A 949 22.35 -0.88 34.99
N LEU A 950 22.59 -0.62 33.70
CA LEU A 950 21.82 0.35 32.93
C LEU A 950 21.42 -0.22 31.57
N ARG A 951 20.13 -0.08 31.24
CA ARG A 951 19.54 -0.40 29.93
C ARG A 951 18.68 0.77 29.48
N ILE A 952 18.84 1.19 28.23
CA ILE A 952 18.13 2.32 27.60
C ILE A 952 17.55 1.80 26.28
N VAL A 953 16.23 1.86 26.10
CA VAL A 953 15.57 1.54 24.83
C VAL A 953 14.96 2.82 24.27
N VAL A 954 15.27 3.15 23.02
CA VAL A 954 14.70 4.32 22.33
C VAL A 954 13.82 3.82 21.19
N GLY A 955 12.56 4.25 21.19
CA GLY A 955 11.61 4.12 20.08
C GLY A 955 10.87 5.43 19.87
N GLY A 956 9.66 5.37 19.34
CA GLY A 956 8.78 6.53 19.18
C GLY A 956 7.45 6.17 18.53
N ASN A 957 6.63 7.17 18.19
CA ASN A 957 5.50 6.96 17.30
C ASN A 957 6.03 6.51 15.92
N TYR A 958 6.78 7.39 15.26
CA TYR A 958 7.54 7.14 14.03
C TYR A 958 8.86 6.39 14.29
N THR A 959 9.40 5.78 13.22
CA THR A 959 10.60 4.93 13.24
C THR A 959 11.87 5.58 12.70
N TYR A 960 11.76 6.76 12.09
CA TYR A 960 12.84 7.41 11.34
C TYR A 960 13.84 8.14 12.26
N VAL A 961 14.39 7.40 13.23
CA VAL A 961 15.36 7.83 14.23
C VAL A 961 16.74 7.27 13.85
N ASN A 962 17.38 7.92 12.89
CA ASN A 962 18.68 7.48 12.40
C ASN A 962 19.80 7.85 13.39
N ASN A 963 20.86 7.03 13.41
CA ASN A 963 22.10 7.28 14.14
C ASN A 963 21.90 7.56 15.65
N LEU A 964 21.10 6.74 16.34
CA LEU A 964 21.07 6.70 17.80
C LEU A 964 22.50 6.47 18.34
N GLN A 965 22.92 7.33 19.25
CA GLN A 965 24.22 7.33 19.89
C GLN A 965 24.06 7.53 21.41
N ILE A 966 24.79 6.73 22.18
CA ILE A 966 24.96 6.92 23.62
C ILE A 966 26.39 7.39 23.88
N THR A 967 26.54 8.51 24.59
CA THR A 967 27.85 9.01 25.05
C THR A 967 27.97 8.74 26.55
N GLU A 968 28.87 7.84 26.92
CA GLU A 968 29.12 7.37 28.28
C GLU A 968 30.13 8.26 29.02
N PRO A 969 30.28 8.12 30.36
CA PRO A 969 31.34 8.78 31.11
C PRO A 969 32.74 8.51 30.53
N LYS A 970 33.61 9.54 30.58
CA LYS A 970 34.93 9.58 29.91
C LYS A 970 34.85 9.60 28.37
N ASN A 971 33.75 10.11 27.82
CA ASN A 971 33.53 10.33 26.38
C ASN A 971 33.67 9.07 25.52
N GLN A 972 33.33 7.90 26.07
CA GLN A 972 33.17 6.69 25.26
C GLN A 972 31.86 6.78 24.48
N VAL A 973 31.89 6.43 23.20
CA VAL A 973 30.74 6.58 22.30
C VAL A 973 30.28 5.21 21.81
N CYS A 974 29.01 4.91 22.03
CA CYS A 974 28.34 3.72 21.52
C CYS A 974 27.36 4.12 20.42
N ASN A 975 27.57 3.64 19.19
CA ASN A 975 26.74 3.96 18.01
C ASN A 975 26.81 2.82 16.96
N TYR A 976 26.20 2.98 15.78
CA TYR A 976 26.20 1.92 14.74
C TYR A 976 27.60 1.44 14.31
N THR A 977 28.58 2.35 14.20
CA THR A 977 29.95 1.99 13.79
C THR A 977 30.80 1.48 14.94
N HIS A 978 30.46 1.85 16.18
CA HIS A 978 31.10 1.42 17.42
C HIS A 978 30.07 0.84 18.39
N PRO A 979 29.48 -0.35 18.10
CA PRO A 979 28.35 -0.90 18.85
C PRO A 979 28.74 -1.54 20.18
N ASN A 980 30.02 -1.49 20.58
CA ASN A 980 30.51 -1.89 21.91
C ASN A 980 31.60 -0.90 22.37
N THR A 981 31.63 -0.55 23.66
CA THR A 981 32.57 0.44 24.23
C THR A 981 33.62 -0.19 25.15
N ALA A 982 34.70 0.54 25.45
CA ALA A 982 35.73 0.07 26.38
C ALA A 982 35.25 -0.08 27.83
N ASN A 983 34.14 0.56 28.22
CA ASN A 983 33.49 0.36 29.51
C ASN A 983 32.60 -0.92 29.55
N GLY A 984 32.43 -1.61 28.41
CA GLY A 984 31.56 -2.79 28.30
C GLY A 984 30.08 -2.47 28.03
N GLY A 985 29.77 -1.26 27.56
CA GLY A 985 28.46 -0.94 26.99
C GLY A 985 28.29 -1.51 25.59
N ARG A 986 27.05 -1.77 25.20
CA ARG A 986 26.65 -2.34 23.90
C ARG A 986 25.42 -1.62 23.37
N LEU A 987 25.39 -1.33 22.07
CA LEU A 987 24.23 -0.84 21.34
C LEU A 987 23.79 -1.87 20.30
N GLN A 988 22.49 -2.16 20.26
CA GLN A 988 21.82 -2.95 19.23
C GLN A 988 20.75 -2.09 18.56
N LEU A 989 20.87 -1.91 17.25
CA LEU A 989 19.94 -1.13 16.44
C LEU A 989 18.99 -2.05 15.67
N ALA A 990 17.80 -1.56 15.30
CA ALA A 990 16.92 -2.28 14.41
C ALA A 990 17.50 -2.38 12.99
N TYR A 991 17.36 -3.54 12.35
CA TYR A 991 18.04 -3.85 11.08
C TYR A 991 17.31 -3.31 9.84
N ASN A 992 16.02 -2.98 9.95
CA ASN A 992 15.15 -2.64 8.81
C ASN A 992 14.60 -1.22 8.91
N TYR A 993 14.90 -0.38 7.92
CA TYR A 993 14.51 1.04 7.82
C TYR A 993 13.00 1.32 7.58
N TRP A 994 12.16 0.29 7.48
CA TRP A 994 10.81 0.39 6.90
C TRP A 994 9.66 0.00 7.86
N ASN A 995 9.96 -0.42 9.09
CA ASN A 995 9.02 -1.18 9.92
C ASN A 995 8.83 -0.57 11.32
N ASN A 996 7.58 -0.29 11.72
CA ASN A 996 7.17 0.25 13.03
C ASN A 996 7.91 -0.42 14.22
N GLY A 997 8.62 0.35 15.06
CA GLY A 997 9.54 -0.27 16.01
C GLY A 997 10.47 0.62 16.84
N ILE A 998 11.27 -0.07 17.65
CA ILE A 998 12.39 0.42 18.45
C ILE A 998 13.52 0.87 17.50
N ALA A 999 14.10 2.05 17.74
CA ALA A 999 15.29 2.51 17.03
C ALA A 999 16.54 1.74 17.49
N GLY A 1000 16.73 1.61 18.81
CA GLY A 1000 17.74 0.71 19.39
C GLY A 1000 17.64 0.51 20.90
N GLU A 1001 18.36 -0.51 21.37
CA GLU A 1001 18.65 -0.79 22.78
C GLU A 1001 20.15 -0.55 23.05
N TYR A 1002 20.45 0.21 24.09
CA TYR A 1002 21.76 0.23 24.74
C TYR A 1002 21.70 -0.51 26.09
N ALA A 1003 22.74 -1.27 26.42
CA ALA A 1003 22.89 -1.92 27.72
C ALA A 1003 24.36 -1.95 28.17
N ILE A 1004 24.62 -1.79 29.47
CA ILE A 1004 25.96 -1.88 30.07
C ILE A 1004 25.91 -2.66 31.39
N LYS A 1005 26.74 -3.72 31.48
CA LYS A 1005 26.70 -4.68 32.60
C LYS A 1005 27.07 -4.04 33.93
N ASN A 1006 28.19 -3.31 33.96
CA ASN A 1006 28.70 -2.56 35.11
C ASN A 1006 28.80 -1.08 34.68
N ALA A 1007 27.86 -0.24 35.08
CA ALA A 1007 27.79 1.14 34.62
C ALA A 1007 28.78 2.03 35.40
N VAL A 1008 29.57 2.80 34.65
CA VAL A 1008 30.45 3.83 35.21
C VAL A 1008 29.59 4.97 35.76
N LYS A 1009 29.88 5.43 36.98
CA LYS A 1009 29.19 6.58 37.60
C LYS A 1009 29.38 7.86 36.78
N GLY A 1010 28.30 8.57 36.48
CA GLY A 1010 28.29 9.81 35.71
C GLY A 1010 27.09 9.94 34.76
N LYS A 1011 27.26 10.78 33.74
CA LYS A 1011 26.25 11.05 32.71
C LYS A 1011 26.35 10.09 31.53
N TYR A 1012 25.20 9.58 31.10
CA TYR A 1012 24.98 8.92 29.81
C TYR A 1012 24.08 9.83 28.97
N SER A 1013 24.66 10.45 27.94
CA SER A 1013 23.99 11.39 27.05
C SER A 1013 23.40 10.65 25.84
N ILE A 1014 22.11 10.86 25.57
CA ILE A 1014 21.34 10.20 24.51
C ILE A 1014 21.20 11.15 23.32
N LYS A 1015 21.75 10.76 22.17
CA LYS A 1015 21.77 11.56 20.95
C LYS A 1015 21.13 10.83 19.78
N VAL A 1016 20.45 11.57 18.92
CA VAL A 1016 19.83 11.08 17.68
C VAL A 1016 20.09 12.05 16.54
N ASN A 1017 20.03 11.60 15.28
CA ASN A 1017 20.11 12.50 14.13
C ASN A 1017 18.70 12.79 13.58
N ALA A 1018 18.26 14.04 13.73
CA ALA A 1018 17.04 14.57 13.14
C ALA A 1018 17.36 15.19 11.76
N ASN A 1019 16.84 14.58 10.69
CA ASN A 1019 17.05 15.00 9.30
C ASN A 1019 15.83 15.77 8.77
N ASP A 1020 16.03 16.78 7.91
CA ASP A 1020 14.98 17.46 7.12
C ASP A 1020 14.36 16.57 6.02
N TYR A 1021 14.34 15.25 6.21
CA TYR A 1021 13.79 14.26 5.27
C TYR A 1021 12.36 13.84 5.62
N TYR A 1022 11.67 14.62 6.46
CA TYR A 1022 10.24 14.44 6.79
C TYR A 1022 9.33 14.98 5.68
N GLY A 1023 9.61 14.56 4.44
CA GLY A 1023 8.85 14.94 3.25
C GLY A 1023 7.44 14.38 3.28
N TYR A 1024 6.47 15.23 3.59
CA TYR A 1024 5.04 15.01 3.38
C TYR A 1024 4.45 13.75 4.04
N SER A 1025 4.34 13.75 5.37
CA SER A 1025 3.03 13.34 5.91
C SER A 1025 2.04 14.45 5.54
N ALA A 1026 0.88 14.10 4.99
CA ALA A 1026 -0.12 15.10 4.55
C ALA A 1026 -0.80 15.83 5.74
N GLU A 1027 -0.45 15.45 6.97
CA GLU A 1027 -1.23 15.70 8.19
C GLU A 1027 -0.41 16.34 9.31
N ARG A 1028 0.93 16.49 9.15
CA ARG A 1028 1.84 17.19 10.09
C ARG A 1028 1.74 16.70 11.55
N ILE A 1029 1.58 15.40 11.75
CA ILE A 1029 1.61 14.77 13.08
C ILE A 1029 3.05 14.89 13.63
N PRO A 1030 3.25 15.40 14.86
CA PRO A 1030 4.58 15.58 15.44
C PRO A 1030 5.28 14.25 15.75
N ILE A 1031 6.61 14.29 15.84
CA ILE A 1031 7.42 13.12 16.17
C ILE A 1031 7.58 13.07 17.69
N TYR A 1032 7.27 11.93 18.31
CA TYR A 1032 7.49 11.68 19.73
C TYR A 1032 8.43 10.50 19.90
N LEU A 1033 9.61 10.75 20.50
CA LEU A 1033 10.56 9.72 20.87
C LEU A 1033 10.25 9.19 22.26
N ARG A 1034 10.21 7.87 22.40
CA ARG A 1034 9.94 7.17 23.66
C ARG A 1034 11.23 6.56 24.18
N VAL A 1035 11.80 7.18 25.21
CA VAL A 1035 13.02 6.73 25.90
C VAL A 1035 12.61 5.96 27.15
N VAL A 1036 12.94 4.67 27.19
CA VAL A 1036 12.62 3.73 28.27
C VAL A 1036 13.92 3.33 28.96
N VAL A 1037 14.13 3.84 30.18
CA VAL A 1037 15.34 3.64 30.97
C VAL A 1037 15.05 2.65 32.10
N PHE A 1038 15.80 1.56 32.14
CA PHE A 1038 15.84 0.65 33.28
C PHE A 1038 17.19 0.78 34.00
N LYS A 1039 17.12 1.03 35.30
CA LYS A 1039 18.25 1.03 36.23
C LYS A 1039 18.18 -0.23 37.09
N ASN A 1040 19.31 -0.89 37.33
CA ASN A 1040 19.39 -2.22 37.95
C ASN A 1040 18.49 -3.26 37.25
N PHE A 1041 18.51 -3.31 35.92
CA PHE A 1041 17.64 -4.19 35.13
C PHE A 1041 17.85 -5.66 35.50
N GLN A 1042 16.74 -6.34 35.81
CA GLN A 1042 16.70 -7.74 36.31
C GLN A 1042 17.44 -7.97 37.65
N LYS A 1043 17.41 -6.97 38.53
CA LYS A 1043 17.86 -7.06 39.94
C LYS A 1043 16.72 -6.65 40.88
N GLU A 1044 16.80 -6.99 42.16
CA GLU A 1044 15.76 -6.72 43.15
C GLU A 1044 15.41 -5.23 43.32
N ASN A 1045 16.39 -4.34 43.08
CA ASN A 1045 16.25 -2.89 43.15
C ASN A 1045 16.08 -2.23 41.76
N ALA A 1046 15.48 -2.94 40.81
CA ALA A 1046 15.15 -2.42 39.48
C ALA A 1046 14.22 -1.20 39.55
N THR A 1047 14.54 -0.15 38.79
CA THR A 1047 13.63 0.99 38.57
C THR A 1047 13.47 1.29 37.09
N LEU A 1048 12.29 1.80 36.73
CA LEU A 1048 11.87 2.14 35.37
C LEU A 1048 11.52 3.63 35.31
N GLU A 1049 12.10 4.32 34.35
CA GLU A 1049 11.84 5.71 34.01
C GLU A 1049 11.49 5.79 32.51
N ILE A 1050 10.38 6.43 32.15
CA ILE A 1050 9.95 6.60 30.75
C ILE A 1050 9.80 8.09 30.48
N LYS A 1051 10.41 8.55 29.39
CA LYS A 1051 10.27 9.92 28.87
C LYS A 1051 9.73 9.86 27.44
N ASN A 1052 8.70 10.65 27.18
CA ASN A 1052 8.17 10.88 25.85
C ASN A 1052 8.58 12.29 25.45
N ILE A 1053 9.39 12.41 24.40
CA ILE A 1053 10.11 13.62 24.01
C ILE A 1053 9.60 14.03 22.64
N ALA A 1054 8.94 15.19 22.55
CA ALA A 1054 8.53 15.76 21.27
C ALA A 1054 9.76 16.25 20.49
N LEU A 1055 9.73 16.02 19.18
CA LEU A 1055 10.59 16.68 18.20
C LEU A 1055 9.70 17.46 17.23
N ASP A 1056 9.79 18.78 17.29
CA ASP A 1056 9.18 19.74 16.38
C ASP A 1056 10.28 20.61 15.75
N ASN A 1057 10.49 20.44 14.44
CA ASN A 1057 11.44 21.19 13.61
C ASN A 1057 12.93 21.14 14.03
N GLN A 1058 13.37 20.18 14.84
CA GLN A 1058 14.81 19.98 15.11
C GLN A 1058 15.56 19.49 13.86
N TYR A 1059 16.72 20.10 13.61
CA TYR A 1059 17.66 19.72 12.57
C TYR A 1059 19.06 19.62 13.18
N GLY A 1060 19.56 18.40 13.39
CA GLY A 1060 20.81 18.26 14.13
C GLY A 1060 21.19 16.83 14.50
N VAL A 1061 22.39 16.68 15.05
CA VAL A 1061 22.62 15.68 16.09
C VAL A 1061 22.10 16.31 17.37
N VAL A 1062 20.92 15.87 17.80
CA VAL A 1062 20.21 16.43 18.96
C VAL A 1062 20.51 15.55 20.16
N GLU A 1063 21.01 16.13 21.24
CA GLU A 1063 20.97 15.47 22.54
C GLU A 1063 19.55 15.64 23.13
N ILE A 1064 18.83 14.54 23.22
CA ILE A 1064 17.41 14.51 23.60
C ILE A 1064 17.20 14.27 25.10
N ASP A 1065 18.15 13.61 25.77
CA ASP A 1065 18.08 13.33 27.22
C ASP A 1065 19.46 13.02 27.82
N GLU A 1066 19.58 13.21 29.14
CA GLU A 1066 20.73 12.78 29.94
C GLU A 1066 20.27 11.83 31.07
N VAL A 1067 20.82 10.62 31.10
CA VAL A 1067 20.63 9.66 32.21
C VAL A 1067 21.82 9.73 33.15
N ASN A 1068 21.55 10.03 34.43
CA ASN A 1068 22.57 9.98 35.50
C ASN A 1068 22.58 8.61 36.18
N TRP A 1069 23.78 8.07 36.41
CA TRP A 1069 24.10 6.87 37.20
C TRP A 1069 25.06 7.24 38.35
#